data_AF-A0A317NBA4-F1
#
_entry.id   AF-A0A317NBA4-F1
#
_cell.length_a   1.000
_cell.length_b   1.000
_cell.length_c   1.000
_cell.angle_alpha   90.00
_cell.angle_beta   90.00
_cell.angle_gamma   90.00
#
_symmetry.space_group_name_H-M   'P 1'
#
loop_
_entity.id
_entity.type
_entity.pdbx_description
1 polymer ?
#
loop_
_entity_poly.entity_id
_entity_poly.type
_entity_poly.pdbx_seq_one_letter_code
_entity_poly.pdbx_strand_id
1 'polypeptide(L)'
;MSSLRPPLAGLAEAAGGDAALRTVADLVGKSGVELVAPSAVRPFVAQTIAAQQPLVVVTATGREADDLTIELTEMLGPSVAQFPSWETLPHERLSPGADTVGRRLEVLRRLAHPDDPVYPEPLRVVVTTVRSLMQPMTAGLGDIEPIVLRVGTESDFDELLARLVEFAYTRVDMVGKRGEFAVRGGILDLFPPTADHPVRVEFWGDEVTELRPFSVADQRSLGEQTVETLVAPPCRELLLTEPVRERAAAVAVDNAADAALVEMLDKIAEGIPVDGMEALLPVLAPGKLSLLTEALPAGTHLLLCDPEKIRTRAADLVRTGEEFLEASWTAASFGSDAPLGAHGLDLAASGYRNLPELHSSADELGLPWWTLSPLSSGDPVEVNLPVLAGPTARGSEELVATIFASLRAHVATGGRAVVVVTGHGTAQRVLERLADAEVPAAALDAGAVPEAGVVGVLCGSLHDGLVFDDAGLVVVAESDLTGNRVTAPTEGKRLPAKRRNQVDPLALSAGDMVVHDQHGIGRFVEMIERTVGGARREYLVIEYAPSKRGQPGDRLFVPMESLDQLSRYVGGELPSLSKLGGSDWANTKRKARKAVREIAGELVQLYAARQAAPGHAFAPDTPWQQEMEDAFAFTETVDQMTAITEVKADMEKAVPMDRVVCGDVGYGKTEIAVRAAFKAVQDGKQVVVLVPTTLLAQQHLQTFTERVAGFPVTVKGLSRFTDAAESKEIMAGMADGTVDIVVGTHRLLQTGVRWKDLGLVIVDEEQRFGVEHKEHIKALRTHVDVLTMSATPIPRTLEMSLAGIREMSTILTPPEERHPVLTYVGAYNDKQVTAAIRRELMRDGQVFYVHNRVSSIDKAAKRIRDLVPEARVVVAHGQMNEDQLERTVQGFWQREYDVLVCTTIIETGLDISNANTLIVERADSLGLSQLHQLRGRVGRSRERGYAYFLYPPEKPLTETAYDRLATIAQNSDLGAGMAVAMKDLEIRGAGNVLGAEQSGHVAGVGFDLYVRLVGEAVEAYRAAADGKPIVTEETKEVRIDLPVDAHIPPDYIASDRLRLEAYRKLAAAHDDTELAAVVEELVDRYGPLPVEVGRLVSVAKLRLLARSYDIAEIVVTGTTLKLAPLSLPDSKQLRLKRLYPSATYRAASGLVQLPLPRVTDSVGADRVRDVAVLQFVADLLLALDGKPQGLVDLSVATEATPV
;
A
#
# COMPACT_ATOMS: atom_id res chain seq x y z
N MET A 1 -28.26 10.23 -10.56
CA MET A 1 -27.14 10.51 -11.50
C MET A 1 -27.69 10.37 -12.91
N SER A 2 -27.50 11.36 -13.80
CA SER A 2 -27.95 11.21 -15.19
C SER A 2 -27.20 10.04 -15.82
N SER A 3 -27.92 9.06 -16.37
CA SER A 3 -27.35 7.93 -17.09
C SER A 3 -26.59 8.45 -18.32
N LEU A 4 -25.31 8.76 -18.15
CA LEU A 4 -24.40 9.02 -19.27
C LEU A 4 -24.37 7.74 -20.08
N ARG A 5 -24.74 7.84 -21.35
CA ARG A 5 -24.68 6.72 -22.29
C ARG A 5 -23.22 6.22 -22.32
N PRO A 6 -22.96 4.89 -22.29
CA PRO A 6 -21.58 4.37 -22.30
C PRO A 6 -20.78 4.92 -23.49
N PRO A 7 -19.48 5.24 -23.35
CA PRO A 7 -18.71 5.97 -24.36
C PRO A 7 -18.71 5.32 -25.75
N LEU A 8 -18.60 3.99 -25.84
CA LEU A 8 -18.57 3.23 -27.09
C LEU A 8 -19.95 2.71 -27.54
N ALA A 9 -21.04 3.05 -26.85
CA ALA A 9 -22.37 2.54 -27.19
C ALA A 9 -22.82 2.94 -28.60
N GLY A 10 -22.53 4.16 -29.04
CA GLY A 10 -22.87 4.63 -30.38
C GLY A 10 -22.02 3.98 -31.49
N LEU A 11 -20.78 3.60 -31.17
CA LEU A 11 -19.92 2.83 -32.07
C LEU A 11 -20.46 1.40 -32.25
N ALA A 12 -20.84 0.75 -31.15
CA ALA A 12 -21.46 -0.58 -31.19
C ALA A 12 -22.78 -0.60 -32.00
N GLU A 13 -23.61 0.45 -31.85
CA GLU A 13 -24.83 0.63 -32.65
C GLU A 13 -24.53 0.71 -34.16
N ALA A 14 -23.50 1.48 -34.55
CA ALA A 14 -23.11 1.58 -35.95
C ALA A 14 -22.59 0.25 -36.52
N ALA A 15 -21.80 -0.49 -35.74
CA ALA A 15 -21.30 -1.81 -36.13
C ALA A 15 -22.44 -2.83 -36.29
N GLY A 16 -23.47 -2.79 -35.42
CA GLY A 16 -24.64 -3.69 -35.49
C GLY A 16 -25.42 -3.63 -36.81
N GLY A 17 -25.18 -2.59 -37.63
CA GLY A 17 -25.70 -2.49 -38.99
C GLY A 17 -25.05 -3.45 -40.00
N ASP A 18 -23.92 -4.06 -39.69
CA ASP A 18 -23.16 -4.94 -40.58
C ASP A 18 -23.81 -6.33 -40.74
N ALA A 19 -23.67 -6.97 -41.92
CA ALA A 19 -24.24 -8.28 -42.16
C ALA A 19 -23.66 -9.38 -41.25
N ALA A 20 -22.39 -9.25 -40.84
CA ALA A 20 -21.75 -10.16 -39.89
C ALA A 20 -22.50 -10.18 -38.55
N LEU A 21 -22.75 -9.00 -37.98
CA LEU A 21 -23.45 -8.89 -36.69
C LEU A 21 -24.94 -9.19 -36.80
N ARG A 22 -25.59 -8.89 -37.94
CA ARG A 22 -26.97 -9.38 -38.18
C ARG A 22 -27.04 -10.89 -38.25
N THR A 23 -26.06 -11.55 -38.85
CA THR A 23 -25.98 -13.02 -38.87
C THR A 23 -25.87 -13.57 -37.44
N VAL A 24 -25.02 -12.96 -36.60
CA VAL A 24 -24.92 -13.31 -35.17
C VAL A 24 -26.27 -13.13 -34.47
N ALA A 25 -26.94 -12.00 -34.70
CA ALA A 25 -28.25 -11.69 -34.13
C ALA A 25 -29.34 -12.72 -34.53
N ASP A 26 -29.33 -13.20 -35.78
CA ASP A 26 -30.28 -14.21 -36.29
C ASP A 26 -30.01 -15.63 -35.75
N LEU A 27 -28.80 -15.88 -35.24
CA LEU A 27 -28.42 -17.18 -34.67
C LEU A 27 -28.74 -17.29 -33.18
N VAL A 28 -28.99 -16.17 -32.48
CA VAL A 28 -29.28 -16.14 -31.03
C VAL A 28 -30.44 -17.10 -30.70
N GLY A 29 -30.29 -17.87 -29.62
CA GLY A 29 -31.19 -18.95 -29.21
C GLY A 29 -30.88 -20.34 -29.81
N LYS A 30 -29.99 -20.47 -30.80
CA LYS A 30 -29.49 -21.78 -31.28
C LYS A 30 -28.33 -22.28 -30.42
N SER A 31 -28.14 -23.58 -30.30
CA SER A 31 -26.97 -24.20 -29.63
C SER A 31 -25.97 -24.76 -30.65
N GLY A 32 -24.69 -24.89 -30.27
CA GLY A 32 -23.65 -25.49 -31.10
C GLY A 32 -23.21 -24.62 -32.27
N VAL A 33 -23.23 -23.29 -32.10
CA VAL A 33 -22.80 -22.33 -33.13
C VAL A 33 -21.29 -22.12 -33.02
N GLU A 34 -20.57 -22.30 -34.12
CA GLU A 34 -19.13 -22.07 -34.22
C GLU A 34 -18.87 -20.86 -35.13
N LEU A 35 -18.41 -19.75 -34.55
CA LEU A 35 -18.13 -18.51 -35.26
C LEU A 35 -16.64 -18.43 -35.60
N VAL A 36 -16.34 -17.99 -36.82
CA VAL A 36 -14.97 -17.73 -37.25
C VAL A 36 -14.81 -16.26 -37.60
N ALA A 37 -13.96 -15.55 -36.85
CA ALA A 37 -13.59 -14.16 -37.11
C ALA A 37 -12.35 -13.71 -36.33
N PRO A 38 -11.73 -12.57 -36.70
CA PRO A 38 -10.63 -11.98 -35.94
C PRO A 38 -10.98 -11.74 -34.47
N SER A 39 -10.02 -11.95 -33.56
CA SER A 39 -10.24 -11.78 -32.11
C SER A 39 -10.77 -10.40 -31.72
N ALA A 40 -10.44 -9.36 -32.48
CA ALA A 40 -10.91 -8.00 -32.23
C ALA A 40 -12.46 -7.86 -32.32
N VAL A 41 -13.17 -8.79 -32.97
CA VAL A 41 -14.64 -8.75 -33.07
C VAL A 41 -15.37 -9.14 -31.78
N ARG A 42 -14.66 -9.75 -30.81
CA ARG A 42 -15.23 -10.27 -29.56
C ARG A 42 -16.20 -9.31 -28.86
N PRO A 43 -15.83 -8.05 -28.54
CA PRO A 43 -16.75 -7.14 -27.85
C PRO A 43 -18.02 -6.85 -28.67
N PHE A 44 -17.93 -6.76 -30.00
CA PHE A 44 -19.08 -6.52 -30.89
C PHE A 44 -20.02 -7.72 -31.00
N VAL A 45 -19.47 -8.94 -31.12
CA VAL A 45 -20.26 -10.18 -31.11
C VAL A 45 -20.95 -10.35 -29.75
N ALA A 46 -20.21 -10.15 -28.66
CA ALA A 46 -20.75 -10.27 -27.32
C ALA A 46 -21.86 -9.24 -27.07
N GLN A 47 -21.66 -7.97 -27.44
CA GLN A 47 -22.68 -6.94 -27.35
C GLN A 47 -23.93 -7.27 -28.18
N THR A 48 -23.76 -7.85 -29.38
CA THR A 48 -24.86 -8.25 -30.27
C THR A 48 -25.73 -9.35 -29.65
N ILE A 49 -25.11 -10.38 -29.06
CA ILE A 49 -25.83 -11.44 -28.35
C ILE A 49 -26.49 -10.86 -27.10
N ALA A 50 -25.73 -10.07 -26.33
CA ALA A 50 -26.16 -9.45 -25.08
C ALA A 50 -27.38 -8.55 -25.28
N ALA A 51 -27.59 -7.96 -26.46
CA ALA A 51 -28.76 -7.15 -26.78
C ALA A 51 -30.08 -7.95 -26.77
N GLN A 52 -30.03 -9.26 -27.02
CA GLN A 52 -31.21 -10.14 -27.09
C GLN A 52 -31.33 -11.10 -25.90
N GLN A 53 -30.22 -11.63 -25.39
CA GLN A 53 -30.19 -12.62 -24.31
C GLN A 53 -29.04 -12.32 -23.34
N PRO A 54 -29.11 -12.76 -22.07
CA PRO A 54 -27.95 -12.73 -21.18
C PRO A 54 -26.79 -13.57 -21.75
N LEU A 55 -25.57 -13.14 -21.50
CA LEU A 55 -24.36 -13.75 -22.06
C LEU A 55 -23.30 -13.96 -20.98
N VAL A 56 -22.66 -15.13 -20.99
CA VAL A 56 -21.36 -15.35 -20.34
C VAL A 56 -20.30 -15.48 -21.41
N VAL A 57 -19.28 -14.63 -21.36
CA VAL A 57 -18.11 -14.73 -22.23
C VAL A 57 -16.97 -15.39 -21.47
N VAL A 58 -16.43 -16.46 -22.04
CA VAL A 58 -15.38 -17.27 -21.41
C VAL A 58 -14.08 -17.06 -22.19
N THR A 59 -13.04 -16.59 -21.52
CA THR A 59 -11.69 -16.46 -22.06
C THR A 59 -10.75 -17.51 -21.48
N ALA A 60 -9.56 -17.68 -22.07
CA ALA A 60 -8.57 -18.61 -21.55
C ALA A 60 -7.82 -18.04 -20.33
N THR A 61 -7.59 -16.73 -20.28
CA THR A 61 -6.73 -16.07 -19.27
C THR A 61 -7.43 -14.88 -18.61
N GLY A 62 -6.99 -14.52 -17.39
CA GLY A 62 -7.51 -13.37 -16.65
C GLY A 62 -7.35 -12.07 -17.41
N ARG A 63 -6.16 -11.83 -17.99
CA ARG A 63 -5.89 -10.63 -18.80
C ARG A 63 -6.87 -10.45 -19.96
N GLU A 64 -7.19 -11.51 -20.70
CA GLU A 64 -8.17 -11.44 -21.79
C GLU A 64 -9.58 -11.13 -21.25
N ALA A 65 -9.91 -11.64 -20.07
CA ALA A 65 -11.18 -11.31 -19.41
C ALA A 65 -11.21 -9.85 -18.94
N ASP A 66 -10.12 -9.32 -18.38
CA ASP A 66 -10.02 -7.92 -17.93
C ASP A 66 -10.19 -6.97 -19.13
N ASP A 67 -9.38 -7.17 -20.18
CA ASP A 67 -9.38 -6.36 -21.40
C ASP A 67 -10.79 -6.34 -22.02
N LEU A 68 -11.44 -7.50 -22.14
CA LEU A 68 -12.78 -7.62 -22.70
C LEU A 68 -13.87 -7.05 -21.79
N THR A 69 -13.71 -7.13 -20.47
CA THR A 69 -14.64 -6.52 -19.50
C THR A 69 -14.63 -5.00 -19.66
N ILE A 70 -13.46 -4.39 -19.81
CA ILE A 70 -13.31 -2.95 -20.03
C ILE A 70 -14.01 -2.55 -21.33
N GLU A 71 -13.68 -3.19 -22.45
CA GLU A 71 -14.29 -2.89 -23.75
C GLU A 71 -15.81 -3.03 -23.75
N LEU A 72 -16.33 -4.07 -23.09
CA LEU A 72 -17.77 -4.28 -22.98
C LEU A 72 -18.44 -3.27 -22.04
N THR A 73 -17.78 -2.87 -20.95
CA THR A 73 -18.28 -1.83 -20.03
C THR A 73 -18.39 -0.49 -20.74
N GLU A 74 -17.43 -0.17 -21.62
CA GLU A 74 -17.47 1.04 -22.46
C GLU A 74 -18.64 1.00 -23.46
N MET A 75 -19.12 -0.18 -23.86
CA MET A 75 -20.25 -0.35 -24.79
C MET A 75 -21.62 -0.47 -24.09
N LEU A 76 -21.68 -1.13 -22.93
CA LEU A 76 -22.91 -1.58 -22.26
C LEU A 76 -23.09 -1.02 -20.83
N GLY A 77 -22.08 -0.33 -20.29
CA GLY A 77 -22.12 0.30 -18.97
C GLY A 77 -22.14 -0.71 -17.81
N PRO A 78 -22.86 -0.42 -16.72
CA PRO A 78 -22.83 -1.22 -15.48
C PRO A 78 -23.52 -2.59 -15.59
N SER A 79 -24.13 -2.89 -16.74
CA SER A 79 -24.72 -4.19 -17.05
C SER A 79 -23.69 -5.29 -17.37
N VAL A 80 -22.40 -4.93 -17.38
CA VAL A 80 -21.27 -5.86 -17.55
C VAL A 80 -20.56 -6.03 -16.21
N ALA A 81 -20.22 -7.27 -15.87
CA ALA A 81 -19.34 -7.55 -14.75
C ALA A 81 -18.38 -8.70 -15.07
N GLN A 82 -17.21 -8.66 -14.46
CA GLN A 82 -16.29 -9.78 -14.49
C GLN A 82 -16.58 -10.71 -13.31
N PHE A 83 -16.63 -12.02 -13.56
CA PHE A 83 -16.55 -13.05 -12.52
C PHE A 83 -15.10 -13.52 -12.41
N PRO A 84 -14.31 -12.98 -11.45
CA PRO A 84 -12.88 -13.20 -11.42
C PRO A 84 -12.55 -14.61 -10.90
N SER A 85 -11.37 -15.08 -11.25
CA SER A 85 -10.81 -16.33 -10.74
C SER A 85 -10.10 -16.16 -9.43
N TRP A 86 -10.14 -17.19 -8.58
CA TRP A 86 -9.21 -17.29 -7.47
C TRP A 86 -7.78 -17.27 -7.99
N GLU A 87 -6.95 -16.48 -7.31
CA GLU A 87 -5.51 -16.47 -7.54
C GLU A 87 -4.89 -17.77 -7.04
N THR A 88 -5.48 -18.39 -6.02
CA THR A 88 -5.08 -19.68 -5.46
C THR A 88 -5.72 -20.86 -6.19
N LEU A 89 -5.19 -22.05 -5.95
CA LEU A 89 -5.84 -23.29 -6.38
C LEU A 89 -6.84 -23.78 -5.31
N PRO A 90 -7.91 -24.50 -5.69
CA PRO A 90 -8.98 -24.90 -4.75
C PRO A 90 -8.51 -25.64 -3.49
N HIS A 91 -7.38 -26.35 -3.56
CA HIS A 91 -6.85 -27.16 -2.46
C HIS A 91 -5.59 -26.58 -1.80
N GLU A 92 -5.20 -25.38 -2.19
CA GLU A 92 -4.05 -24.69 -1.62
C GLU A 92 -4.37 -24.20 -0.21
N ARG A 93 -3.42 -24.32 0.73
CA ARG A 93 -3.56 -23.79 2.11
C ARG A 93 -3.31 -22.27 2.17
N LEU A 94 -3.87 -21.57 1.20
CA LEU A 94 -3.78 -20.12 1.01
C LEU A 94 -5.15 -19.68 0.49
N SER A 95 -5.71 -18.65 1.10
CA SER A 95 -7.03 -18.17 0.69
C SER A 95 -6.93 -17.23 -0.51
N PRO A 96 -7.99 -17.17 -1.34
CA PRO A 96 -8.12 -16.12 -2.35
C PRO A 96 -8.24 -14.73 -1.67
N GLY A 97 -8.01 -13.68 -2.45
CA GLY A 97 -8.21 -12.30 -1.97
C GLY A 97 -9.66 -12.03 -1.58
N ALA A 98 -9.88 -11.31 -0.48
CA ALA A 98 -11.23 -10.92 -0.05
C ALA A 98 -11.95 -10.07 -1.11
N ASP A 99 -11.22 -9.23 -1.84
CA ASP A 99 -11.70 -8.44 -2.98
C ASP A 99 -12.17 -9.31 -4.15
N THR A 100 -11.39 -10.34 -4.52
CA THR A 100 -11.76 -11.33 -5.53
C THR A 100 -13.04 -12.07 -5.11
N VAL A 101 -13.12 -12.53 -3.86
CA VAL A 101 -14.31 -13.21 -3.33
C VAL A 101 -15.52 -12.28 -3.30
N GLY A 102 -15.35 -11.04 -2.82
CA GLY A 102 -16.42 -10.05 -2.76
C GLY A 102 -17.04 -9.80 -4.14
N ARG A 103 -16.22 -9.60 -5.17
CA ARG A 103 -16.69 -9.44 -6.57
C ARG A 103 -17.40 -10.67 -7.10
N ARG A 104 -16.92 -11.88 -6.77
CA ARG A 104 -17.59 -13.13 -7.16
C ARG A 104 -18.97 -13.24 -6.54
N LEU A 105 -19.08 -12.99 -5.24
CA LEU A 105 -20.37 -13.04 -4.53
C LEU A 105 -21.33 -11.95 -5.01
N GLU A 106 -20.82 -10.75 -5.33
CA GLU A 106 -21.61 -9.68 -5.95
C GLU A 106 -22.22 -10.14 -7.29
N VAL A 107 -21.41 -10.72 -8.19
CA VAL A 107 -21.89 -11.23 -9.48
C VAL A 107 -22.92 -12.35 -9.29
N LEU A 108 -22.65 -13.31 -8.39
CA LEU A 108 -23.60 -14.40 -8.11
C LEU A 108 -24.93 -13.87 -7.56
N ARG A 109 -24.88 -12.87 -6.68
CA ARG A 109 -26.06 -12.19 -6.13
C ARG A 109 -26.86 -11.49 -7.23
N ARG A 110 -26.19 -10.74 -8.12
CA ARG A 110 -26.82 -10.06 -9.26
C ARG A 110 -27.40 -11.03 -10.29
N LEU A 111 -26.83 -12.22 -10.44
CA LEU A 111 -27.38 -13.27 -11.30
C LEU A 111 -28.62 -13.94 -10.69
N ALA A 112 -28.57 -14.26 -9.39
CA ALA A 112 -29.69 -14.88 -8.67
C ALA A 112 -30.86 -13.90 -8.45
N HIS A 113 -30.55 -12.62 -8.24
CA HIS A 113 -31.52 -11.55 -7.97
C HIS A 113 -31.30 -10.33 -8.89
N PRO A 114 -31.69 -10.40 -10.18
CA PRO A 114 -31.49 -9.32 -11.15
C PRO A 114 -32.20 -8.01 -10.78
N ASP A 115 -33.30 -8.10 -10.04
CA ASP A 115 -34.12 -6.96 -9.59
C ASP A 115 -33.73 -6.43 -8.19
N ASP A 116 -32.58 -6.87 -7.65
CA ASP A 116 -32.11 -6.42 -6.34
C ASP A 116 -31.86 -4.89 -6.36
N PRO A 117 -32.57 -4.10 -5.53
CA PRO A 117 -32.51 -2.65 -5.54
C PRO A 117 -31.16 -2.07 -5.07
N VAL A 118 -30.27 -2.92 -4.53
CA VAL A 118 -28.89 -2.54 -4.18
C VAL A 118 -28.06 -2.26 -5.43
N TYR A 119 -28.34 -2.96 -6.53
CA TYR A 119 -27.57 -2.83 -7.76
C TYR A 119 -28.34 -2.02 -8.81
N PRO A 120 -27.67 -1.14 -9.57
CA PRO A 120 -28.35 -0.18 -10.44
C PRO A 120 -29.07 -0.84 -11.62
N GLU A 121 -28.48 -1.89 -12.22
CA GLU A 121 -29.04 -2.58 -13.39
C GLU A 121 -28.72 -4.09 -13.39
N PRO A 122 -29.63 -4.92 -13.95
CA PRO A 122 -29.40 -6.35 -14.19
C PRO A 122 -28.15 -6.61 -15.04
N LEU A 123 -27.46 -7.72 -14.77
CA LEU A 123 -26.35 -8.16 -15.60
C LEU A 123 -26.84 -8.66 -16.96
N ARG A 124 -26.22 -8.13 -18.03
CA ARG A 124 -26.40 -8.59 -19.41
C ARG A 124 -25.22 -9.40 -19.89
N VAL A 125 -24.01 -9.06 -19.44
CA VAL A 125 -22.80 -9.81 -19.77
C VAL A 125 -21.98 -10.10 -18.51
N VAL A 126 -21.65 -11.38 -18.33
CA VAL A 126 -20.64 -11.80 -17.36
C VAL A 126 -19.40 -12.27 -18.11
N VAL A 127 -18.28 -11.60 -17.90
CA VAL A 127 -17.00 -12.05 -18.46
C VAL A 127 -16.30 -12.91 -17.42
N THR A 128 -15.82 -14.08 -17.82
CA THR A 128 -15.14 -15.01 -16.92
C THR A 128 -14.01 -15.73 -17.63
N THR A 129 -13.24 -16.50 -16.88
CA THR A 129 -12.19 -17.35 -17.42
C THR A 129 -12.61 -18.82 -17.33
N VAL A 130 -12.00 -19.65 -18.17
CA VAL A 130 -12.19 -21.12 -18.10
C VAL A 130 -11.93 -21.68 -16.69
N ARG A 131 -10.98 -21.10 -15.95
CA ARG A 131 -10.67 -21.49 -14.56
C ARG A 131 -11.90 -21.33 -13.66
N SER A 132 -12.50 -20.15 -13.65
CA SER A 132 -13.69 -19.87 -12.83
C SER A 132 -14.90 -20.68 -13.26
N LEU A 133 -15.05 -20.93 -14.56
CA LEU A 133 -16.13 -21.76 -15.10
C LEU A 133 -16.04 -23.21 -14.60
N MET A 134 -14.82 -23.76 -14.54
CA MET A 134 -14.54 -25.14 -14.10
C MET A 134 -14.54 -25.32 -12.59
N GLN A 135 -14.48 -24.23 -11.83
CA GLN A 135 -14.29 -24.27 -10.39
C GLN A 135 -15.63 -24.50 -9.67
N PRO A 136 -15.77 -25.58 -8.88
CA PRO A 136 -16.92 -25.75 -8.01
C PRO A 136 -16.92 -24.72 -6.88
N MET A 137 -18.11 -24.25 -6.51
CA MET A 137 -18.35 -23.32 -5.41
C MET A 137 -19.46 -23.83 -4.49
N THR A 138 -19.55 -23.28 -3.28
CA THR A 138 -20.66 -23.56 -2.36
C THR A 138 -21.99 -23.25 -3.06
N ALA A 139 -22.97 -24.13 -2.94
CA ALA A 139 -24.30 -23.85 -3.48
C ALA A 139 -25.01 -22.74 -2.69
N GLY A 140 -25.87 -21.96 -3.36
CA GLY A 140 -26.67 -20.91 -2.71
C GLY A 140 -25.89 -19.64 -2.37
N LEU A 141 -24.65 -19.47 -2.85
CA LEU A 141 -23.86 -18.26 -2.59
C LEU A 141 -24.53 -16.97 -3.12
N GLY A 142 -25.29 -17.06 -4.22
CA GLY A 142 -26.05 -15.93 -4.77
C GLY A 142 -27.29 -15.55 -3.95
N ASP A 143 -27.80 -16.45 -3.11
CA ASP A 143 -28.97 -16.19 -2.24
C ASP A 143 -28.57 -15.47 -0.95
N ILE A 144 -27.27 -15.37 -0.65
CA ILE A 144 -26.77 -14.67 0.53
C ILE A 144 -27.04 -13.18 0.36
N GLU A 145 -27.89 -12.64 1.22
CA GLU A 145 -28.15 -11.22 1.28
C GLU A 145 -26.97 -10.51 1.96
N PRO A 146 -26.32 -9.54 1.27
CA PRO A 146 -25.24 -8.76 1.88
C PRO A 146 -25.78 -7.94 3.06
N ILE A 147 -24.89 -7.54 3.96
CA ILE A 147 -25.25 -6.58 5.01
C ILE A 147 -25.42 -5.22 4.34
N VAL A 148 -26.60 -4.62 4.45
CA VAL A 148 -26.90 -3.30 3.89
C VAL A 148 -27.24 -2.33 5.01
N LEU A 149 -26.41 -1.31 5.20
CA LEU A 149 -26.63 -0.27 6.20
C LEU A 149 -26.97 1.03 5.46
N ARG A 150 -28.09 1.67 5.82
CA ARG A 150 -28.53 2.94 5.23
C ARG A 150 -28.69 3.97 6.33
N VAL A 151 -28.46 5.23 6.00
CA VAL A 151 -28.74 6.32 6.95
C VAL A 151 -30.24 6.34 7.28
N GLY A 152 -30.57 6.38 8.57
CA GLY A 152 -31.93 6.38 9.11
C GLY A 152 -32.58 5.00 9.26
N THR A 153 -31.84 3.90 9.08
CA THR A 153 -32.36 2.55 9.35
C THR A 153 -31.95 2.04 10.73
N GLU A 154 -32.87 1.35 11.42
CA GLU A 154 -32.59 0.61 12.65
C GLU A 154 -31.96 -0.75 12.32
N SER A 155 -30.89 -1.09 13.03
CA SER A 155 -30.21 -2.39 12.98
C SER A 155 -29.74 -2.74 14.40
N ASP A 156 -30.13 -3.91 14.90
CA ASP A 156 -29.60 -4.41 16.17
C ASP A 156 -28.08 -4.58 16.06
N PHE A 157 -27.37 -3.94 16.99
CA PHE A 157 -25.92 -3.84 16.92
C PHE A 157 -25.24 -5.19 17.14
N ASP A 158 -25.70 -5.99 18.10
CA ASP A 158 -25.10 -7.28 18.42
C ASP A 158 -25.35 -8.32 17.32
N GLU A 159 -26.55 -8.34 16.74
CA GLU A 159 -26.87 -9.18 15.57
C GLU A 159 -26.02 -8.82 14.35
N LEU A 160 -25.79 -7.53 14.12
CA LEU A 160 -24.91 -7.05 13.05
C LEU A 160 -23.48 -7.56 13.23
N LEU A 161 -22.92 -7.48 14.45
CA LEU A 161 -21.58 -7.98 14.73
C LEU A 161 -21.47 -9.49 14.53
N ALA A 162 -22.48 -10.26 14.95
CA ALA A 162 -22.53 -11.70 14.73
C ALA A 162 -22.56 -12.04 13.24
N ARG A 163 -23.36 -11.31 12.45
CA ARG A 163 -23.46 -11.51 10.99
C ARG A 163 -22.17 -11.14 10.26
N LEU A 164 -21.45 -10.10 10.71
CA LEU A 164 -20.12 -9.77 10.19
C LEU A 164 -19.13 -10.93 10.40
N VAL A 165 -19.12 -11.54 11.58
CA VAL A 165 -18.26 -12.70 11.87
C VAL A 165 -18.64 -13.91 11.00
N GLU A 166 -19.93 -14.19 10.85
CA GLU A 166 -20.43 -15.24 9.94
C GLU A 166 -19.97 -15.02 8.49
N PHE A 167 -19.94 -13.76 8.05
CA PHE A 167 -19.46 -13.31 6.75
C PHE A 167 -17.93 -13.30 6.64
N ALA A 168 -17.24 -13.86 7.64
CA ALA A 168 -15.80 -13.96 7.73
C ALA A 168 -15.07 -12.60 7.76
N TYR A 169 -15.73 -11.56 8.27
CA TYR A 169 -15.03 -10.33 8.62
C TYR A 169 -14.20 -10.56 9.88
N THR A 170 -12.99 -10.00 9.91
CA THR A 170 -12.07 -10.12 11.03
C THR A 170 -12.23 -8.92 11.96
N ARG A 171 -12.54 -9.19 13.24
CA ARG A 171 -12.60 -8.14 14.27
C ARG A 171 -11.19 -7.69 14.64
N VAL A 172 -10.91 -6.39 14.52
CA VAL A 172 -9.62 -5.77 14.81
C VAL A 172 -9.80 -4.51 15.65
N ASP A 173 -8.72 -4.06 16.29
CA ASP A 173 -8.73 -2.77 17.01
C ASP A 173 -8.81 -1.57 16.05
N MET A 174 -8.23 -1.73 14.86
CA MET A 174 -8.08 -0.69 13.85
C MET A 174 -8.09 -1.31 12.47
N VAL A 175 -9.00 -0.84 11.62
CA VAL A 175 -9.22 -1.34 10.28
C VAL A 175 -8.06 -0.91 9.37
N GLY A 176 -7.36 -1.90 8.83
CA GLY A 176 -6.23 -1.75 7.92
C GLY A 176 -6.50 -2.30 6.52
N LYS A 177 -7.37 -3.30 6.39
CA LYS A 177 -7.59 -4.05 5.13
C LYS A 177 -9.06 -4.35 4.90
N ARG A 178 -9.37 -4.67 3.63
CA ARG A 178 -10.67 -5.21 3.22
C ARG A 178 -10.98 -6.49 4.01
N GLY A 179 -12.23 -6.60 4.46
CA GLY A 179 -12.71 -7.70 5.30
C GLY A 179 -12.42 -7.56 6.80
N GLU A 180 -12.04 -6.36 7.26
CA GLU A 180 -11.85 -6.07 8.67
C GLU A 180 -12.94 -5.13 9.20
N PHE A 181 -13.24 -5.25 10.49
CA PHE A 181 -14.11 -4.31 11.21
C PHE A 181 -13.60 -4.01 12.62
N ALA A 182 -13.89 -2.81 13.11
CA ALA A 182 -13.59 -2.38 14.48
C ALA A 182 -14.82 -1.75 15.13
N VAL A 183 -15.00 -2.03 16.43
CA VAL A 183 -16.16 -1.57 17.21
C VAL A 183 -15.69 -0.66 18.34
N ARG A 184 -16.30 0.52 18.46
CA ARG A 184 -15.92 1.58 19.40
C ARG A 184 -17.16 2.30 19.93
N GLY A 185 -17.74 1.80 21.03
CA GLY A 185 -19.01 2.33 21.53
C GLY A 185 -20.09 2.23 20.46
N GLY A 186 -20.71 3.36 20.10
CA GLY A 186 -21.69 3.46 19.01
C GLY A 186 -21.10 3.60 17.60
N ILE A 187 -19.79 3.38 17.41
CA ILE A 187 -19.14 3.48 16.10
C ILE A 187 -18.70 2.10 15.62
N LEU A 188 -19.00 1.80 14.36
CA LEU A 188 -18.52 0.63 13.64
C LEU A 188 -17.70 1.10 12.42
N ASP A 189 -16.38 0.87 12.45
CA ASP A 189 -15.52 1.02 11.28
C ASP A 189 -15.54 -0.30 10.50
N LEU A 190 -15.91 -0.29 9.22
CA LEU A 190 -16.04 -1.48 8.39
C LEU A 190 -15.36 -1.29 7.04
N PHE A 191 -14.58 -2.28 6.58
CA PHE A 191 -14.01 -2.26 5.23
C PHE A 191 -14.58 -3.40 4.38
N PRO A 192 -15.65 -3.15 3.59
CA PRO A 192 -16.19 -4.15 2.67
C PRO A 192 -15.17 -4.57 1.61
N PRO A 193 -15.22 -5.82 1.13
CA PRO A 193 -14.31 -6.30 0.10
C PRO A 193 -14.53 -5.65 -1.27
N THR A 194 -15.69 -5.07 -1.54
CA THR A 194 -16.02 -4.42 -2.82
C THR A 194 -15.86 -2.89 -2.78
N ALA A 195 -15.73 -2.27 -1.60
CA ALA A 195 -15.64 -0.82 -1.45
C ALA A 195 -14.22 -0.28 -1.62
N ASP A 196 -14.06 0.91 -2.19
CA ASP A 196 -12.73 1.54 -2.38
C ASP A 196 -12.10 2.02 -1.08
N HIS A 197 -12.94 2.51 -0.16
CA HIS A 197 -12.53 3.02 1.15
C HIS A 197 -13.34 2.33 2.25
N PRO A 198 -12.75 2.15 3.46
CA PRO A 198 -13.52 1.74 4.61
C PRO A 198 -14.51 2.85 5.00
N VAL A 199 -15.62 2.45 5.62
CA VAL A 199 -16.71 3.34 6.00
C VAL A 199 -16.90 3.27 7.51
N ARG A 200 -16.94 4.44 8.15
CA ARG A 200 -17.29 4.65 9.54
C ARG A 200 -18.81 4.80 9.63
N VAL A 201 -19.44 3.90 10.38
CA VAL A 201 -20.88 3.86 10.64
C VAL A 201 -21.12 4.37 12.05
N GLU A 202 -21.84 5.48 12.19
CA GLU A 202 -22.17 6.07 13.48
C GLU A 202 -23.61 5.72 13.87
N PHE A 203 -23.79 5.10 15.04
CA PHE A 203 -25.07 4.68 15.57
C PHE A 203 -25.55 5.61 16.69
N TRP A 204 -26.86 5.83 16.75
CA TRP A 204 -27.55 6.41 17.89
C TRP A 204 -28.59 5.40 18.42
N GLY A 205 -28.23 4.70 19.50
CA GLY A 205 -28.94 3.47 19.86
C GLY A 205 -28.72 2.42 18.78
N ASP A 206 -29.82 1.97 18.16
CA ASP A 206 -29.79 1.00 17.06
C ASP A 206 -29.97 1.67 15.68
N GLU A 207 -30.10 2.99 15.60
CA GLU A 207 -30.30 3.72 14.34
C GLU A 207 -28.97 4.19 13.74
N VAL A 208 -28.74 3.90 12.45
CA VAL A 208 -27.59 4.42 11.70
C VAL A 208 -27.81 5.91 11.41
N THR A 209 -26.99 6.78 12.01
CA THR A 209 -27.10 8.23 11.86
C THR A 209 -26.26 8.77 10.70
N GLU A 210 -25.02 8.30 10.55
CA GLU A 210 -24.11 8.77 9.51
C GLU A 210 -23.21 7.64 8.99
N LEU A 211 -22.84 7.75 7.71
CA LEU A 211 -21.88 6.87 7.03
C LEU A 211 -20.80 7.74 6.37
N ARG A 212 -19.56 7.64 6.84
CA ARG A 212 -18.43 8.46 6.40
C ARG A 212 -17.27 7.60 5.91
N PRO A 213 -16.87 7.66 4.62
CA PRO A 213 -15.64 7.03 4.17
C PRO A 213 -14.43 7.62 4.89
N PHE A 214 -13.44 6.79 5.23
CA PHE A 214 -12.23 7.24 5.92
C PHE A 214 -10.95 6.65 5.30
N SER A 215 -9.81 7.31 5.52
CA SER A 215 -8.52 6.84 5.04
C SER A 215 -7.89 5.85 6.04
N VAL A 216 -7.37 4.73 5.54
CA VAL A 216 -6.68 3.73 6.37
C VAL A 216 -5.40 4.28 7.02
N ALA A 217 -4.73 5.23 6.35
CA ALA A 217 -3.40 5.70 6.77
C ALA A 217 -3.44 6.54 8.06
N ASP A 218 -4.48 7.37 8.21
CA ASP A 218 -4.66 8.29 9.34
C ASP A 218 -5.93 7.99 10.15
N GLN A 219 -6.78 7.06 9.69
CA GLN A 219 -8.05 6.67 10.33
C GLN A 219 -9.07 7.81 10.42
N ARG A 220 -8.95 8.81 9.54
CA ARG A 220 -9.78 10.02 9.52
C ARG A 220 -10.76 10.03 8.35
N SER A 221 -11.93 10.60 8.59
CA SER A 221 -12.96 10.76 7.56
C SER A 221 -12.44 11.59 6.36
N LEU A 222 -12.78 11.15 5.14
CA LEU A 222 -12.33 11.76 3.87
C LEU A 222 -13.12 13.05 3.57
N GLY A 223 -12.79 14.11 4.30
CA GLY A 223 -13.47 15.41 4.18
C GLY A 223 -14.95 15.32 4.58
N GLU A 224 -15.81 16.12 3.92
CA GLU A 224 -17.27 16.12 4.12
C GLU A 224 -18.00 15.08 3.23
N GLN A 225 -17.29 14.09 2.68
CA GLN A 225 -17.93 13.07 1.85
C GLN A 225 -18.77 12.14 2.74
N THR A 226 -20.07 12.07 2.48
CA THR A 226 -20.98 11.12 3.10
C THR A 226 -21.51 10.15 2.05
N VAL A 227 -21.76 8.90 2.46
CA VAL A 227 -22.44 7.91 1.62
C VAL A 227 -23.83 7.61 2.18
N GLU A 228 -24.80 7.34 1.32
CA GLU A 228 -26.17 7.06 1.79
C GLU A 228 -26.37 5.57 2.16
N THR A 229 -25.55 4.69 1.60
CA THR A 229 -25.69 3.24 1.75
C THR A 229 -24.33 2.56 1.73
N LEU A 230 -24.14 1.63 2.66
CA LEU A 230 -23.00 0.72 2.74
C LEU A 230 -23.48 -0.69 2.43
N VAL A 231 -22.79 -1.38 1.52
CA VAL A 231 -23.06 -2.78 1.16
C VAL A 231 -21.83 -3.60 1.53
N ALA A 232 -22.03 -4.56 2.42
CA ALA A 232 -20.98 -5.43 2.95
C ALA A 232 -21.31 -6.89 2.60
N PRO A 233 -20.84 -7.40 1.44
CA PRO A 233 -20.96 -8.82 1.11
C PRO A 233 -19.96 -9.64 1.95
N PRO A 234 -20.09 -10.98 1.97
CA PRO A 234 -19.13 -11.83 2.66
C PRO A 234 -17.70 -11.74 2.11
N CYS A 235 -16.73 -12.02 2.97
CA CYS A 235 -15.30 -11.97 2.62
C CYS A 235 -14.74 -13.31 2.13
N ARG A 236 -15.48 -14.41 2.33
CA ARG A 236 -15.06 -15.78 2.02
C ARG A 236 -16.21 -16.58 1.42
N GLU A 237 -15.90 -17.59 0.61
CA GLU A 237 -16.91 -18.50 0.03
C GLU A 237 -17.26 -19.67 0.97
N LEU A 238 -16.45 -19.89 2.02
CA LEU A 238 -16.83 -20.70 3.18
C LEU A 238 -17.28 -19.76 4.30
N LEU A 239 -18.59 -19.67 4.53
CA LEU A 239 -19.14 -18.89 5.63
C LEU A 239 -18.97 -19.61 6.97
N LEU A 240 -18.77 -18.85 8.05
CA LEU A 240 -18.56 -19.36 9.40
C LEU A 240 -19.90 -19.57 10.14
N THR A 241 -20.86 -20.21 9.46
CA THR A 241 -22.17 -20.53 10.01
C THR A 241 -22.07 -21.52 11.17
N GLU A 242 -23.05 -21.55 12.06
CA GLU A 242 -23.08 -22.50 13.19
C GLU A 242 -22.87 -23.97 12.75
N PRO A 243 -23.51 -24.49 11.67
CA PRO A 243 -23.25 -25.85 11.18
C PRO A 243 -21.80 -26.09 10.75
N VAL A 244 -21.15 -25.10 10.10
CA VAL A 244 -19.75 -25.19 9.68
C VAL A 244 -18.82 -25.24 10.90
N ARG A 245 -19.12 -24.42 11.92
CA ARG A 245 -18.34 -24.36 13.17
C ARG A 245 -18.43 -25.65 13.97
N GLU A 246 -19.64 -26.20 14.13
CA GLU A 246 -19.84 -27.50 14.77
C GLU A 246 -19.12 -28.62 14.02
N ARG A 247 -19.17 -28.59 12.68
CA ARG A 247 -18.47 -29.56 11.83
C ARG A 247 -16.96 -29.45 11.99
N ALA A 248 -16.41 -28.24 12.03
CA ALA A 248 -14.99 -28.02 12.24
C ALA A 248 -14.52 -28.62 13.58
N ALA A 249 -15.27 -28.37 14.67
CA ALA A 249 -14.99 -28.95 15.98
C ALA A 249 -15.02 -30.50 15.96
N ALA A 250 -16.00 -31.10 15.28
CA ALA A 250 -16.09 -32.55 15.14
C ALA A 250 -14.89 -33.13 14.35
N VAL A 251 -14.52 -32.49 13.24
CA VAL A 251 -13.40 -32.93 12.40
C VAL A 251 -12.05 -32.77 13.12
N ALA A 252 -11.90 -31.75 13.98
CA ALA A 252 -10.71 -31.55 14.80
C ALA A 252 -10.49 -32.72 15.76
N VAL A 253 -11.56 -33.19 16.42
CA VAL A 253 -11.50 -34.35 17.32
C VAL A 253 -11.08 -35.63 16.58
N ASP A 254 -11.63 -35.85 15.38
CA ASP A 254 -11.31 -37.03 14.56
C ASP A 254 -9.88 -37.00 14.01
N ASN A 255 -9.22 -35.83 13.98
CA ASN A 255 -7.89 -35.60 13.41
C ASN A 255 -6.86 -35.11 14.44
N ALA A 256 -7.02 -35.46 15.73
CA ALA A 256 -6.15 -35.03 16.83
C ALA A 256 -4.64 -35.30 16.66
N ALA A 257 -4.24 -36.11 15.67
CA ALA A 257 -2.85 -36.39 15.35
C ALA A 257 -2.15 -35.29 14.50
N ASP A 258 -2.90 -34.44 13.79
CA ASP A 258 -2.35 -33.32 12.99
C ASP A 258 -2.57 -32.00 13.74
N ALA A 259 -1.55 -31.57 14.49
CA ALA A 259 -1.61 -30.35 15.29
C ALA A 259 -1.88 -29.08 14.46
N ALA A 260 -1.38 -29.00 13.22
CA ALA A 260 -1.55 -27.82 12.38
C ALA A 260 -2.97 -27.74 11.80
N LEU A 261 -3.55 -28.89 11.41
CA LEU A 261 -4.93 -28.97 10.97
C LEU A 261 -5.90 -28.71 12.14
N VAL A 262 -5.62 -29.26 13.32
CA VAL A 262 -6.43 -29.02 14.52
C VAL A 262 -6.42 -27.54 14.90
N GLU A 263 -5.27 -26.87 14.90
CA GLU A 263 -5.21 -25.43 15.17
C GLU A 263 -6.07 -24.61 14.19
N MET A 264 -6.07 -25.00 12.91
CA MET A 264 -6.91 -24.37 11.89
C MET A 264 -8.41 -24.60 12.15
N LEU A 265 -8.79 -25.85 12.45
CA LEU A 265 -10.19 -26.24 12.69
C LEU A 265 -10.74 -25.66 14.00
N ASP A 266 -9.94 -25.58 15.06
CA ASP A 266 -10.31 -24.98 16.34
C ASP A 266 -10.64 -23.49 16.15
N LYS A 267 -9.80 -22.76 15.41
CA LYS A 267 -10.09 -21.35 15.06
C LYS A 267 -11.39 -21.22 14.26
N ILE A 268 -11.62 -22.08 13.28
CA ILE A 268 -12.89 -22.08 12.51
C ILE A 268 -14.08 -22.36 13.44
N ALA A 269 -13.97 -23.33 14.36
CA ALA A 269 -15.03 -23.64 15.33
C ALA A 269 -15.35 -22.45 16.25
N GLU A 270 -14.33 -21.67 16.63
CA GLU A 270 -14.46 -20.43 17.39
C GLU A 270 -15.05 -19.26 16.57
N GLY A 271 -15.23 -19.42 15.25
CA GLY A 271 -15.71 -18.35 14.37
C GLY A 271 -14.59 -17.39 13.92
N ILE A 272 -13.33 -17.84 13.98
CA ILE A 272 -12.17 -17.07 13.55
C ILE A 272 -11.77 -17.54 12.14
N PRO A 273 -11.82 -16.66 11.12
CA PRO A 273 -11.40 -17.03 9.77
C PRO A 273 -9.89 -17.31 9.74
N VAL A 274 -9.51 -18.33 8.96
CA VAL A 274 -8.11 -18.75 8.81
C VAL A 274 -7.75 -18.88 7.34
N ASP A 275 -6.48 -18.61 7.04
CA ASP A 275 -5.97 -18.71 5.68
C ASP A 275 -5.95 -20.17 5.19
N GLY A 276 -6.38 -20.40 3.96
CA GLY A 276 -6.56 -21.72 3.35
C GLY A 276 -7.82 -22.49 3.77
N MET A 277 -8.75 -21.90 4.54
CA MET A 277 -9.96 -22.62 4.99
C MET A 277 -10.87 -23.06 3.84
N GLU A 278 -10.82 -22.37 2.70
CA GLU A 278 -11.57 -22.73 1.49
C GLU A 278 -11.19 -24.12 0.95
N ALA A 279 -9.95 -24.58 1.20
CA ALA A 279 -9.53 -25.93 0.82
C ALA A 279 -10.30 -27.02 1.57
N LEU A 280 -10.93 -26.69 2.71
CA LEU A 280 -11.74 -27.60 3.52
C LEU A 280 -13.24 -27.53 3.19
N LEU A 281 -13.63 -26.77 2.17
CA LEU A 281 -15.04 -26.59 1.74
C LEU A 281 -15.83 -27.91 1.68
N PRO A 282 -15.37 -28.99 0.99
CA PRO A 282 -16.12 -30.24 0.89
C PRO A 282 -16.39 -30.94 2.23
N VAL A 283 -15.53 -30.70 3.22
CA VAL A 283 -15.56 -31.35 4.52
C VAL A 283 -16.42 -30.59 5.51
N LEU A 284 -16.31 -29.26 5.50
CA LEU A 284 -16.94 -28.35 6.44
C LEU A 284 -18.35 -27.96 6.03
N ALA A 285 -18.62 -27.87 4.73
CA ALA A 285 -19.94 -27.62 4.17
C ALA A 285 -20.36 -28.79 3.26
N PRO A 286 -20.67 -29.98 3.83
CA PRO A 286 -21.01 -31.16 3.05
C PRO A 286 -22.33 -30.94 2.28
N GLY A 287 -22.23 -30.88 0.95
CA GLY A 287 -23.37 -30.62 0.06
C GLY A 287 -22.97 -30.73 -1.41
N LYS A 288 -23.93 -30.65 -2.34
CA LYS A 288 -23.61 -30.58 -3.77
C LYS A 288 -22.96 -29.21 -4.04
N LEU A 289 -21.68 -29.20 -4.38
CA LEU A 289 -21.02 -28.01 -4.92
C LEU A 289 -21.64 -27.67 -6.28
N SER A 290 -21.82 -26.39 -6.54
CA SER A 290 -22.40 -25.86 -7.77
C SER A 290 -21.32 -25.29 -8.69
N LEU A 291 -21.62 -25.18 -9.98
CA LEU A 291 -20.78 -24.49 -10.96
C LEU A 291 -21.39 -23.14 -11.29
N LEU A 292 -20.59 -22.24 -11.88
CA LEU A 292 -21.11 -20.97 -12.37
C LEU A 292 -22.29 -21.18 -13.34
N THR A 293 -22.22 -22.20 -14.21
CA THR A 293 -23.29 -22.56 -15.15
C THR A 293 -24.62 -22.88 -14.45
N GLU A 294 -24.58 -23.47 -13.26
CA GLU A 294 -25.79 -23.79 -12.47
C GLU A 294 -26.41 -22.54 -11.82
N ALA A 295 -25.65 -21.44 -11.69
CA ALA A 295 -26.12 -20.16 -11.16
C ALA A 295 -26.65 -19.20 -12.26
N LEU A 296 -26.56 -19.57 -13.54
CA LEU A 296 -26.98 -18.71 -14.64
C LEU A 296 -28.51 -18.75 -14.85
N PRO A 297 -29.13 -17.60 -15.22
CA PRO A 297 -30.51 -17.58 -15.67
C PRO A 297 -30.75 -18.50 -16.87
N ALA A 298 -31.96 -19.05 -16.98
CA ALA A 298 -32.34 -19.90 -18.11
C ALA A 298 -32.21 -19.16 -19.45
N GLY A 299 -31.68 -19.84 -20.47
CA GLY A 299 -31.46 -19.26 -21.81
C GLY A 299 -30.21 -18.38 -21.93
N THR A 300 -29.39 -18.28 -20.88
CA THR A 300 -28.10 -17.58 -20.95
C THR A 300 -27.16 -18.26 -21.95
N HIS A 301 -26.60 -17.49 -22.87
CA HIS A 301 -25.63 -17.98 -23.84
C HIS A 301 -24.22 -18.09 -23.23
N LEU A 302 -23.48 -19.13 -23.60
CA LEU A 302 -22.05 -19.28 -23.28
C LEU A 302 -21.24 -19.05 -24.56
N LEU A 303 -20.39 -18.03 -24.59
CA LEU A 303 -19.48 -17.75 -25.72
C LEU A 303 -18.03 -18.01 -25.32
N LEU A 304 -17.46 -19.10 -25.82
CA LEU A 304 -16.07 -19.47 -25.60
C LEU A 304 -15.15 -18.85 -26.67
N CYS A 305 -14.28 -17.94 -26.25
CA CYS A 305 -13.30 -17.29 -27.11
C CYS A 305 -12.02 -18.13 -27.19
N ASP A 306 -11.59 -18.52 -28.40
CA ASP A 306 -10.47 -19.42 -28.66
C ASP A 306 -10.64 -20.81 -27.99
N PRO A 307 -11.61 -21.63 -28.44
CA PRO A 307 -11.96 -22.89 -27.78
C PRO A 307 -10.80 -23.88 -27.64
N GLU A 308 -9.86 -23.93 -28.59
CA GLU A 308 -8.66 -24.78 -28.50
C GLU A 308 -7.73 -24.33 -27.37
N LYS A 309 -7.51 -23.01 -27.23
CA LYS A 309 -6.70 -22.44 -26.15
C LYS A 309 -7.35 -22.72 -24.79
N ILE A 310 -8.68 -22.57 -24.71
CA ILE A 310 -9.49 -22.93 -23.55
C ILE A 310 -9.33 -24.42 -23.20
N ARG A 311 -9.36 -25.32 -24.19
CA ARG A 311 -9.23 -26.76 -23.97
C ARG A 311 -7.86 -27.15 -23.41
N THR A 312 -6.78 -26.61 -23.98
CA THR A 312 -5.42 -26.81 -23.44
C THR A 312 -5.34 -26.29 -22.01
N ARG A 313 -5.86 -25.08 -21.77
CA ARG A 313 -5.85 -24.46 -20.44
C ARG A 313 -6.63 -25.25 -19.42
N ALA A 314 -7.81 -25.76 -19.78
CA ALA A 314 -8.63 -26.61 -18.93
C ALA A 314 -7.88 -27.88 -18.49
N ALA A 315 -7.24 -28.57 -19.44
CA ALA A 315 -6.47 -29.78 -19.14
C ALA A 315 -5.29 -29.50 -18.18
N ASP A 316 -4.59 -28.38 -18.39
CA ASP A 316 -3.49 -27.97 -17.50
C ASP A 316 -3.97 -27.62 -16.08
N LEU A 317 -5.14 -26.98 -15.94
CA LEU A 317 -5.73 -26.64 -14.65
C LEU A 317 -6.14 -27.87 -13.84
N VAL A 318 -6.79 -28.85 -14.48
CA VAL A 318 -7.17 -30.12 -13.83
C VAL A 318 -5.93 -30.85 -13.34
N ARG A 319 -4.96 -31.07 -14.24
CA ARG A 319 -3.70 -31.74 -13.90
C ARG A 319 -2.99 -31.05 -12.73
N THR A 320 -2.88 -29.72 -12.77
CA THR A 320 -2.19 -28.97 -11.71
C THR A 320 -2.96 -28.99 -10.40
N GLY A 321 -4.30 -28.91 -10.44
CA GLY A 321 -5.14 -29.02 -9.25
C GLY A 321 -4.96 -30.36 -8.55
N GLU A 322 -4.98 -31.46 -9.31
CA GLU A 322 -4.73 -32.81 -8.80
C GLU A 322 -3.33 -32.93 -8.16
N GLU A 323 -2.29 -32.45 -8.84
CA GLU A 323 -0.92 -32.45 -8.31
C GLU A 323 -0.78 -31.63 -7.01
N PHE A 324 -1.47 -30.50 -6.90
CA PHE A 324 -1.45 -29.66 -5.69
C PHE A 324 -2.19 -30.30 -4.52
N LEU A 325 -3.31 -30.96 -4.79
CA LEU A 325 -4.04 -31.73 -3.79
C LEU A 325 -3.14 -32.85 -3.23
N GLU A 326 -2.41 -33.55 -4.12
CA GLU A 326 -1.39 -34.55 -3.77
C GLU A 326 -0.13 -34.00 -3.11
N ALA A 327 0.12 -32.69 -3.16
CA ALA A 327 1.30 -32.07 -2.56
C ALA A 327 1.02 -31.46 -1.18
N SER A 328 -0.06 -30.69 -1.08
CA SER A 328 -0.34 -29.81 0.06
C SER A 328 -0.82 -30.57 1.31
N TRP A 329 -1.49 -31.71 1.11
CA TRP A 329 -2.14 -32.46 2.19
C TRP A 329 -1.40 -33.73 2.60
N THR A 330 -0.34 -34.15 1.89
CA THR A 330 0.59 -35.19 2.37
C THR A 330 1.76 -34.62 3.18
N ALA A 331 2.04 -33.33 3.04
CA ALA A 331 3.21 -32.67 3.64
C ALA A 331 3.04 -32.28 5.12
N ALA A 332 1.79 -32.14 5.58
CA ALA A 332 1.47 -31.68 6.94
C ALA A 332 1.68 -32.76 8.01
N SER A 333 1.82 -34.02 7.61
CA SER A 333 2.19 -35.12 8.49
C SER A 333 3.65 -34.96 8.92
N PHE A 334 3.90 -34.30 10.05
CA PHE A 334 5.13 -34.49 10.80
C PHE A 334 5.27 -35.98 11.14
N GLY A 335 5.88 -36.76 10.24
CA GLY A 335 6.38 -38.11 10.51
C GLY A 335 5.50 -39.32 10.18
N SER A 336 4.41 -39.20 9.42
CA SER A 336 3.67 -40.39 8.93
C SER A 336 3.51 -40.41 7.41
N ASP A 337 3.96 -41.50 6.78
CA ASP A 337 3.75 -41.88 5.37
C ASP A 337 2.27 -42.22 5.12
N ALA A 338 1.40 -41.24 5.32
CA ALA A 338 -0.04 -41.41 5.25
C ALA A 338 -0.53 -40.86 3.89
N PRO A 339 -1.06 -41.70 2.97
CA PRO A 339 -1.58 -41.25 1.68
C PRO A 339 -2.75 -40.27 1.85
N LEU A 340 -3.09 -39.52 0.80
CA LEU A 340 -4.42 -38.90 0.69
C LEU A 340 -5.49 -39.98 0.97
N GLY A 341 -6.19 -39.84 2.09
CA GLY A 341 -7.07 -40.87 2.67
C GLY A 341 -6.72 -41.30 4.11
N ALA A 342 -5.52 -41.00 4.62
CA ALA A 342 -5.13 -41.35 5.99
C ALA A 342 -5.87 -40.57 7.09
N HIS A 343 -6.47 -39.42 6.73
CA HIS A 343 -7.31 -38.59 7.59
C HIS A 343 -8.82 -38.77 7.32
N GLY A 344 -9.20 -39.61 6.35
CA GLY A 344 -10.61 -39.83 5.98
C GLY A 344 -11.33 -38.61 5.34
N LEU A 345 -10.61 -37.54 4.99
CA LEU A 345 -11.16 -36.33 4.38
C LEU A 345 -11.14 -36.40 2.85
N ASP A 346 -12.31 -36.36 2.21
CA ASP A 346 -12.45 -36.26 0.75
C ASP A 346 -12.50 -34.80 0.31
N LEU A 347 -11.35 -34.27 -0.11
CA LEU A 347 -11.22 -32.91 -0.65
C LEU A 347 -11.37 -32.87 -2.19
N ALA A 348 -11.42 -34.02 -2.86
CA ALA A 348 -11.39 -34.07 -4.33
C ALA A 348 -12.64 -33.44 -4.97
N ALA A 349 -13.75 -33.39 -4.23
CA ALA A 349 -15.01 -32.82 -4.71
C ALA A 349 -14.92 -31.32 -5.10
N SER A 350 -14.02 -30.53 -4.49
CA SER A 350 -13.79 -29.12 -4.85
C SER A 350 -12.76 -28.91 -5.97
N GLY A 351 -12.23 -29.98 -6.57
CA GLY A 351 -11.34 -29.89 -7.73
C GLY A 351 -12.05 -29.37 -8.99
N TYR A 352 -11.26 -28.87 -9.94
CA TYR A 352 -11.77 -28.39 -11.22
C TYR A 352 -12.51 -29.50 -11.97
N ARG A 353 -13.69 -29.18 -12.53
CA ARG A 353 -14.47 -30.08 -13.39
C ARG A 353 -13.91 -30.09 -14.80
N ASN A 354 -14.00 -31.22 -15.49
CA ASN A 354 -13.53 -31.34 -16.86
C ASN A 354 -14.41 -30.54 -17.83
N LEU A 355 -13.81 -29.98 -18.88
CA LEU A 355 -14.55 -29.20 -19.88
C LEU A 355 -15.70 -29.99 -20.57
N PRO A 356 -15.57 -31.30 -20.88
CA PRO A 356 -16.69 -32.11 -21.40
C PRO A 356 -17.84 -32.32 -20.41
N GLU A 357 -17.55 -32.36 -19.11
CA GLU A 357 -18.57 -32.46 -18.05
C GLU A 357 -19.36 -31.15 -17.97
N LEU A 358 -18.66 -30.02 -18.04
CA LEU A 358 -19.25 -28.68 -18.14
C LEU A 358 -20.16 -28.52 -19.35
N HIS A 359 -19.72 -28.99 -20.52
CA HIS A 359 -20.54 -28.92 -21.74
C HIS A 359 -21.82 -29.74 -21.60
N SER A 360 -21.72 -30.98 -21.11
CA SER A 360 -22.89 -31.82 -20.82
C SER A 360 -23.84 -31.15 -19.82
N SER A 361 -23.31 -30.54 -18.76
CA SER A 361 -24.09 -29.81 -17.76
C SER A 361 -24.79 -28.58 -18.36
N ALA A 362 -24.11 -27.83 -19.23
CA ALA A 362 -24.71 -26.69 -19.92
C ALA A 362 -25.86 -27.12 -20.85
N ASP A 363 -25.69 -28.24 -21.57
CA ASP A 363 -26.75 -28.83 -22.40
C ASP A 363 -27.96 -29.27 -21.58
N GLU A 364 -27.75 -29.91 -20.43
CA GLU A 364 -28.81 -30.32 -19.50
C GLU A 364 -29.60 -29.12 -18.94
N LEU A 365 -28.93 -27.99 -18.72
CA LEU A 365 -29.52 -26.73 -18.26
C LEU A 365 -30.14 -25.90 -19.41
N GLY A 366 -29.99 -26.33 -20.66
CA GLY A 366 -30.48 -25.61 -21.84
C GLY A 366 -29.73 -24.31 -22.11
N LEU A 367 -28.45 -24.23 -21.75
CA LEU A 367 -27.58 -23.08 -21.97
C LEU A 367 -26.89 -23.21 -23.34
N PRO A 368 -27.17 -22.34 -24.33
CA PRO A 368 -26.57 -22.47 -25.64
C PRO A 368 -25.05 -22.29 -25.62
N TRP A 369 -24.32 -23.30 -26.11
CA TRP A 369 -22.86 -23.30 -26.17
C TRP A 369 -22.34 -22.84 -27.52
N TRP A 370 -21.65 -21.70 -27.55
CA TRP A 370 -21.10 -21.06 -28.75
C TRP A 370 -19.58 -20.96 -28.65
N THR A 371 -18.92 -20.98 -29.79
CA THR A 371 -17.47 -20.74 -29.88
C THR A 371 -17.17 -19.60 -30.85
N LEU A 372 -16.09 -18.86 -30.58
CA LEU A 372 -15.54 -17.86 -31.49
C LEU A 372 -14.04 -18.08 -31.62
N SER A 373 -13.58 -18.36 -32.84
CA SER A 373 -12.19 -18.68 -33.15
C SER A 373 -11.68 -17.81 -34.30
N PRO A 374 -10.42 -17.32 -34.26
CA PRO A 374 -9.78 -16.73 -35.43
C PRO A 374 -9.29 -17.79 -36.44
N LEU A 375 -9.28 -19.06 -36.04
CA LEU A 375 -8.86 -20.19 -36.86
C LEU A 375 -10.10 -20.89 -37.42
N SER A 376 -10.20 -20.97 -38.75
CA SER A 376 -11.16 -21.86 -39.42
C SER A 376 -10.59 -23.27 -39.48
N SER A 377 -11.39 -24.26 -39.07
CA SER A 377 -11.11 -25.68 -39.29
C SER A 377 -11.59 -26.17 -40.67
N GLY A 378 -12.42 -25.36 -41.35
CA GLY A 378 -13.02 -25.70 -42.64
C GLY A 378 -14.22 -26.63 -42.54
N ASP A 379 -14.76 -26.83 -41.33
CA ASP A 379 -15.97 -27.59 -41.08
C ASP A 379 -17.19 -26.82 -41.64
N PRO A 380 -18.11 -27.45 -42.40
CA PRO A 380 -19.32 -26.81 -42.88
C PRO A 380 -20.29 -26.31 -41.79
N VAL A 381 -20.08 -26.69 -40.52
CA VAL A 381 -20.83 -26.16 -39.36
C VAL A 381 -20.34 -24.76 -38.96
N GLU A 382 -19.12 -24.37 -39.36
CA GLU A 382 -18.56 -23.05 -39.06
C GLU A 382 -19.27 -21.91 -39.82
N VAL A 383 -19.58 -20.84 -39.09
CA VAL A 383 -20.11 -19.59 -39.62
C VAL A 383 -18.97 -18.57 -39.69
N ASN A 384 -18.47 -18.33 -40.90
CA ASN A 384 -17.46 -17.30 -41.14
C ASN A 384 -18.10 -15.91 -41.17
N LEU A 385 -17.65 -15.04 -40.26
CA LEU A 385 -18.11 -13.65 -40.20
C LEU A 385 -17.20 -12.79 -41.10
N PRO A 386 -17.75 -12.05 -42.08
CA PRO A 386 -16.97 -11.25 -43.03
C PRO A 386 -16.47 -9.92 -42.41
N VAL A 387 -15.66 -10.02 -41.36
CA VAL A 387 -15.06 -8.86 -40.67
C VAL A 387 -13.55 -8.93 -40.83
N LEU A 388 -12.92 -7.79 -41.15
CA LEU A 388 -11.48 -7.70 -41.34
C LEU A 388 -10.82 -7.03 -40.13
N ALA A 389 -9.58 -7.43 -39.84
CA ALA A 389 -8.77 -6.75 -38.82
C ALA A 389 -8.40 -5.33 -39.29
N GLY A 390 -8.32 -4.40 -38.34
CA GLY A 390 -7.89 -3.03 -38.60
C GLY A 390 -6.44 -2.93 -39.10
N PRO A 391 -6.09 -1.81 -39.78
CA PRO A 391 -4.73 -1.59 -40.23
C PRO A 391 -3.82 -1.20 -39.04
N THR A 392 -2.65 -1.84 -38.91
CA THR A 392 -1.71 -1.62 -37.79
C THR A 392 -0.40 -0.97 -38.26
N ALA A 393 0.03 0.09 -37.58
CA ALA A 393 1.26 0.82 -37.88
C ALA A 393 2.50 0.29 -37.16
N ARG A 394 2.33 -0.45 -36.05
CA ARG A 394 3.43 -1.04 -35.26
C ARG A 394 4.56 -0.04 -34.93
N GLY A 395 4.20 1.22 -34.68
CA GLY A 395 5.15 2.29 -34.36
C GLY A 395 5.89 2.93 -35.56
N SER A 396 5.55 2.59 -36.80
CA SER A 396 6.13 3.21 -38.00
C SER A 396 5.34 4.46 -38.44
N GLU A 397 6.00 5.61 -38.51
CA GLU A 397 5.38 6.85 -38.99
C GLU A 397 4.88 6.75 -40.44
N GLU A 398 5.60 6.02 -41.31
CA GLU A 398 5.18 5.79 -42.70
C GLU A 398 3.86 5.02 -42.77
N LEU A 399 3.69 4.02 -41.89
CA LEU A 399 2.46 3.25 -41.81
C LEU A 399 1.32 4.09 -41.20
N VAL A 400 1.59 4.93 -40.20
CA VAL A 400 0.58 5.87 -39.67
C VAL A 400 0.09 6.82 -40.77
N ALA A 401 1.00 7.40 -41.56
CA ALA A 401 0.63 8.25 -42.69
C ALA A 401 -0.23 7.49 -43.73
N THR A 402 0.07 6.21 -43.95
CA THR A 402 -0.72 5.33 -44.83
C THR A 402 -2.12 5.07 -44.27
N ILE A 403 -2.24 4.83 -42.96
CA ILE A 403 -3.54 4.68 -42.29
C ILE A 403 -4.36 5.97 -42.45
N PHE A 404 -3.78 7.14 -42.19
CA PHE A 404 -4.48 8.42 -42.34
C PHE A 404 -4.92 8.69 -43.77
N ALA A 405 -4.08 8.37 -44.76
CA ALA A 405 -4.46 8.46 -46.17
C ALA A 405 -5.63 7.51 -46.51
N SER A 406 -5.65 6.30 -45.95
CA SER A 406 -6.75 5.34 -46.11
C SER A 406 -8.05 5.87 -45.48
N LEU A 407 -7.97 6.40 -44.25
CA LEU A 407 -9.12 7.01 -43.56
C LEU A 407 -9.68 8.19 -44.36
N ARG A 408 -8.82 9.06 -44.90
CA ARG A 408 -9.22 10.17 -45.78
C ARG A 408 -9.98 9.68 -47.00
N ALA A 409 -9.48 8.65 -47.67
CA ALA A 409 -10.14 8.06 -48.84
C ALA A 409 -11.51 7.46 -48.47
N HIS A 410 -11.58 6.75 -47.34
CA HIS A 410 -12.81 6.11 -46.85
C HIS A 410 -13.90 7.11 -46.48
N VAL A 411 -13.56 8.20 -45.78
CA VAL A 411 -14.57 9.23 -45.47
C VAL A 411 -14.97 10.03 -46.70
N ALA A 412 -14.05 10.26 -47.65
CA ALA A 412 -14.37 10.95 -48.90
C ALA A 412 -15.36 10.17 -49.80
N THR A 413 -15.39 8.84 -49.70
CA THR A 413 -16.39 7.99 -50.38
C THR A 413 -17.72 7.89 -49.63
N GLY A 414 -17.87 8.60 -48.50
CA GLY A 414 -19.08 8.59 -47.68
C GLY A 414 -19.10 7.48 -46.61
N GLY A 415 -17.96 6.84 -46.34
CA GLY A 415 -17.80 5.89 -45.24
C GLY A 415 -17.77 6.55 -43.86
N ARG A 416 -17.94 5.74 -42.83
CA ARG A 416 -17.80 6.10 -41.42
C ARG A 416 -16.45 5.65 -40.91
N ALA A 417 -15.77 6.49 -40.14
CA ALA A 417 -14.48 6.15 -39.54
C ALA A 417 -14.39 6.66 -38.10
N VAL A 418 -13.82 5.86 -37.20
CA VAL A 418 -13.59 6.25 -35.80
C VAL A 418 -12.17 5.90 -35.39
N VAL A 419 -11.53 6.83 -34.67
CA VAL A 419 -10.31 6.57 -33.91
C VAL A 419 -10.65 6.60 -32.42
N VAL A 420 -10.45 5.47 -31.74
CA VAL A 420 -10.70 5.33 -30.30
C VAL A 420 -9.39 5.54 -29.54
N VAL A 421 -9.39 6.45 -28.57
CA VAL A 421 -8.23 6.80 -27.75
C VAL A 421 -8.59 6.84 -26.27
N THR A 422 -7.64 6.49 -25.40
CA THR A 422 -7.90 6.37 -23.96
C THR A 422 -8.07 7.72 -23.25
N GLY A 423 -7.29 8.74 -23.64
CA GLY A 423 -7.21 10.03 -22.94
C GLY A 423 -7.61 11.23 -23.79
N HIS A 424 -8.12 12.28 -23.14
CA HIS A 424 -8.49 13.55 -23.77
C HIS A 424 -7.29 14.28 -24.41
N GLY A 425 -6.11 14.23 -23.77
CA GLY A 425 -4.87 14.80 -24.33
C GLY A 425 -4.44 14.09 -25.62
N THR A 426 -4.46 12.75 -25.61
CA THR A 426 -4.20 11.94 -26.81
C THR A 426 -5.21 12.22 -27.91
N ALA A 427 -6.49 12.41 -27.58
CA ALA A 427 -7.54 12.76 -28.54
C ALA A 427 -7.22 14.07 -29.28
N GLN A 428 -6.80 15.11 -28.55
CA GLN A 428 -6.39 16.38 -29.16
C GLN A 428 -5.20 16.20 -30.10
N ARG A 429 -4.18 15.43 -29.68
CA ARG A 429 -3.01 15.13 -30.51
C ARG A 429 -3.37 14.38 -31.79
N VAL A 430 -4.26 13.39 -31.71
CA VAL A 430 -4.73 12.66 -32.89
C VAL A 430 -5.50 13.59 -33.83
N LEU A 431 -6.35 14.49 -33.30
CA LEU A 431 -7.06 15.49 -34.10
C LEU A 431 -6.10 16.43 -34.84
N GLU A 432 -5.06 16.92 -34.16
CA GLU A 432 -4.03 17.76 -34.78
C GLU A 432 -3.29 17.02 -35.90
N ARG A 433 -2.86 15.77 -35.66
CA ARG A 433 -2.17 14.97 -36.68
C ARG A 433 -3.06 14.62 -37.88
N LEU A 434 -4.35 14.37 -37.64
CA LEU A 434 -5.33 14.16 -38.71
C LEU A 434 -5.52 15.44 -39.53
N ALA A 435 -5.56 16.61 -38.87
CA ALA A 435 -5.63 17.91 -39.55
C ALA A 435 -4.40 18.19 -40.41
N ASP A 436 -3.19 17.91 -39.90
CA ASP A 436 -1.93 18.03 -40.64
C ASP A 436 -1.88 17.12 -41.88
N ALA A 437 -2.50 15.93 -41.78
CA ALA A 437 -2.66 14.99 -42.88
C ALA A 437 -3.86 15.33 -43.81
N GLU A 438 -4.51 16.48 -43.62
CA GLU A 438 -5.70 16.94 -44.33
C GLU A 438 -6.87 15.94 -44.30
N VAL A 439 -7.01 15.20 -43.20
CA VAL A 439 -8.13 14.29 -42.95
C VAL A 439 -9.25 15.06 -42.23
N PRO A 440 -10.50 15.07 -42.74
CA PRO A 440 -11.62 15.66 -42.02
C PRO A 440 -11.86 14.89 -40.72
N ALA A 441 -11.65 15.52 -39.57
CA ALA A 441 -11.80 14.88 -38.26
C ALA A 441 -12.49 15.79 -37.24
N ALA A 442 -13.25 15.20 -36.30
CA ALA A 442 -13.92 15.90 -35.22
C ALA A 442 -13.94 15.05 -33.94
N ALA A 443 -13.90 15.71 -32.77
CA ALA A 443 -14.14 15.04 -31.50
C ALA A 443 -15.60 14.61 -31.40
N LEU A 444 -15.85 13.39 -30.92
CA LEU A 444 -17.18 12.86 -30.64
C LEU A 444 -17.45 12.89 -29.14
N ASP A 445 -18.68 13.27 -28.77
CA ASP A 445 -19.17 13.12 -27.40
C ASP A 445 -19.33 11.64 -27.03
N ALA A 446 -19.24 11.32 -25.74
CA ALA A 446 -19.42 9.96 -25.23
C ALA A 446 -20.79 9.37 -25.67
N GLY A 447 -20.77 8.18 -26.27
CA GLY A 447 -21.97 7.48 -26.74
C GLY A 447 -22.55 8.00 -28.06
N ALA A 448 -21.88 8.94 -28.74
CA ALA A 448 -22.30 9.42 -30.07
C ALA A 448 -22.13 8.34 -31.15
N VAL A 449 -23.05 8.31 -32.10
CA VAL A 449 -22.97 7.43 -33.27
C VAL A 449 -22.07 8.07 -34.33
N PRO A 450 -21.11 7.35 -34.92
CA PRO A 450 -20.20 7.91 -35.93
C PRO A 450 -20.95 8.40 -37.18
N GLU A 451 -20.67 9.64 -37.59
CA GLU A 451 -21.23 10.24 -38.80
C GLU A 451 -20.45 9.82 -40.06
N ALA A 452 -21.10 9.89 -41.21
CA ALA A 452 -20.45 9.63 -42.50
C ALA A 452 -19.70 10.88 -42.98
N GLY A 453 -18.54 10.69 -43.62
CA GLY A 453 -17.79 11.77 -44.25
C GLY A 453 -16.78 12.51 -43.35
N VAL A 454 -16.70 12.16 -42.06
CA VAL A 454 -15.73 12.72 -41.09
C VAL A 454 -15.18 11.57 -40.23
N VAL A 455 -13.90 11.65 -39.86
CA VAL A 455 -13.30 10.74 -38.88
C VAL A 455 -13.65 11.23 -37.47
N GLY A 456 -14.42 10.45 -36.74
CA GLY A 456 -14.71 10.72 -35.33
C GLY A 456 -13.54 10.31 -34.45
N VAL A 457 -13.08 11.19 -33.56
CA VAL A 457 -12.13 10.84 -32.50
C VAL A 457 -12.90 10.75 -31.19
N LEU A 458 -12.90 9.57 -30.57
CA LEU A 458 -13.73 9.28 -29.40
C LEU A 458 -12.86 8.77 -28.25
N CYS A 459 -13.11 9.32 -27.05
CA CYS A 459 -12.47 8.87 -25.83
C CYS A 459 -13.14 7.60 -25.31
N GLY A 460 -12.39 6.51 -25.20
CA GLY A 460 -12.84 5.20 -24.74
C GLY A 460 -11.76 4.14 -24.91
N SER A 461 -12.04 2.93 -24.46
CA SER A 461 -11.04 1.86 -24.38
C SER A 461 -11.33 0.73 -25.36
N LEU A 462 -10.47 0.57 -26.37
CA LEU A 462 -10.54 -0.50 -27.36
C LEU A 462 -9.12 -0.94 -27.77
N HIS A 463 -8.85 -2.24 -27.82
CA HIS A 463 -7.48 -2.74 -27.98
C HIS A 463 -7.02 -2.94 -29.42
N ASP A 464 -7.92 -3.24 -30.35
CA ASP A 464 -7.57 -3.55 -31.73
C ASP A 464 -8.70 -3.02 -32.64
N GLY A 465 -8.34 -2.42 -33.77
CA GLY A 465 -9.28 -1.92 -34.77
C GLY A 465 -9.92 -3.00 -35.63
N LEU A 466 -10.99 -2.63 -36.32
CA LEU A 466 -11.79 -3.51 -37.18
C LEU A 466 -12.31 -2.76 -38.41
N VAL A 467 -12.59 -3.51 -39.47
CA VAL A 467 -13.30 -3.01 -40.64
C VAL A 467 -14.57 -3.83 -40.88
N PHE A 468 -15.70 -3.13 -40.90
CA PHE A 468 -17.03 -3.64 -41.20
C PHE A 468 -17.46 -3.11 -42.58
N ASP A 469 -17.29 -3.94 -43.62
CA ASP A 469 -17.47 -3.51 -45.01
C ASP A 469 -18.93 -3.15 -45.34
N ASP A 470 -19.92 -3.92 -44.87
CA ASP A 470 -21.34 -3.68 -45.17
C ASP A 470 -21.91 -2.49 -44.39
N ALA A 471 -21.38 -2.24 -43.19
CA ALA A 471 -21.68 -1.02 -42.43
C ALA A 471 -20.89 0.21 -42.93
N GLY A 472 -19.92 0.02 -43.83
CA GLY A 472 -19.01 1.07 -44.28
C GLY A 472 -18.24 1.72 -43.13
N LEU A 473 -17.91 0.95 -42.08
CA LEU A 473 -17.33 1.44 -40.83
C LEU A 473 -15.88 0.94 -40.66
N VAL A 474 -14.95 1.87 -40.47
CA VAL A 474 -13.55 1.59 -40.12
C VAL A 474 -13.29 2.08 -38.70
N VAL A 475 -12.79 1.19 -37.85
CA VAL A 475 -12.41 1.48 -36.47
C VAL A 475 -10.91 1.31 -36.32
N VAL A 476 -10.25 2.32 -35.77
CA VAL A 476 -8.82 2.32 -35.47
C VAL A 476 -8.64 2.55 -33.98
N ALA A 477 -7.94 1.66 -33.29
CA ALA A 477 -7.58 1.84 -31.90
C ALA A 477 -6.27 2.64 -31.75
N GLU A 478 -6.05 3.23 -30.58
CA GLU A 478 -4.79 3.92 -30.25
C GLU A 478 -3.56 3.01 -30.41
N SER A 479 -3.71 1.74 -30.03
CA SER A 479 -2.72 0.67 -30.18
C SER A 479 -2.36 0.38 -31.64
N ASP A 480 -3.30 0.54 -32.58
CA ASP A 480 -3.04 0.35 -34.01
C ASP A 480 -2.09 1.42 -34.53
N LEU A 481 -2.18 2.64 -34.00
CA LEU A 481 -1.34 3.78 -34.39
C LEU A 481 0.03 3.76 -33.70
N THR A 482 0.05 3.45 -32.40
CA THR A 482 1.24 3.57 -31.55
C THR A 482 2.03 2.26 -31.43
N GLY A 483 1.39 1.11 -31.61
CA GLY A 483 1.93 -0.21 -31.30
C GLY A 483 1.94 -0.57 -29.81
N ASN A 484 1.54 0.37 -28.93
CA ASN A 484 1.52 0.17 -27.48
C ASN A 484 0.09 -0.04 -27.01
N ARG A 485 -0.14 -1.10 -26.22
CA ARG A 485 -1.43 -1.33 -25.55
C ARG A 485 -1.48 -0.49 -24.29
N VAL A 486 -2.32 0.55 -24.30
CA VAL A 486 -2.62 1.36 -23.11
C VAL A 486 -3.95 0.87 -22.54
N THR A 487 -3.99 0.58 -21.25
CA THR A 487 -5.24 0.21 -20.56
C THR A 487 -5.87 1.48 -20.01
N ALA A 488 -7.20 1.54 -20.00
CA ALA A 488 -7.93 2.71 -19.53
C ALA A 488 -7.44 3.18 -18.15
N PRO A 489 -7.13 4.46 -17.94
CA PRO A 489 -7.07 5.01 -16.59
C PRO A 489 -8.49 4.99 -16.02
N THR A 490 -8.73 4.22 -14.96
CA THR A 490 -9.90 4.44 -14.10
C THR A 490 -9.84 5.89 -13.60
N GLU A 491 -10.93 6.64 -13.74
CA GLU A 491 -11.05 8.04 -13.29
C GLU A 491 -10.89 8.14 -11.75
N GLY A 492 -9.65 8.07 -11.26
CA GLY A 492 -9.30 8.41 -9.90
C GLY A 492 -9.48 9.91 -9.70
N LYS A 493 -10.60 10.32 -9.09
CA LYS A 493 -10.83 11.72 -8.72
C LYS A 493 -9.64 12.25 -7.92
N ARG A 494 -9.04 13.36 -8.38
CA ARG A 494 -7.99 14.10 -7.67
C ARG A 494 -8.47 14.46 -6.26
N LEU A 495 -7.95 13.78 -5.25
CA LEU A 495 -8.15 14.12 -3.84
C LEU A 495 -7.19 15.26 -3.45
N PRO A 496 -7.62 16.24 -2.64
CA PRO A 496 -6.75 17.28 -2.14
C PRO A 496 -5.68 16.71 -1.19
N ALA A 497 -4.42 17.01 -1.48
CA ALA A 497 -3.28 16.62 -0.66
C ALA A 497 -3.28 17.39 0.67
N LYS A 498 -3.70 16.75 1.77
CA LYS A 498 -3.35 17.17 3.14
C LYS A 498 -3.67 16.07 4.18
N ARG A 499 -2.62 15.40 4.68
CA ARG A 499 -2.20 15.33 6.10
C ARG A 499 -1.25 14.13 6.29
N ARG A 500 -0.11 14.42 6.90
CA ARG A 500 1.10 13.56 7.00
C ARG A 500 1.19 12.86 8.36
N ASN A 501 0.06 12.63 9.02
CA ASN A 501 0.02 12.06 10.36
C ASN A 501 -0.35 10.58 10.27
N GLN A 502 0.60 9.77 9.78
CA GLN A 502 0.47 8.32 9.89
C GLN A 502 0.42 7.94 11.38
N VAL A 503 -0.59 7.16 11.76
CA VAL A 503 -0.69 6.63 13.11
C VAL A 503 0.44 5.62 13.29
N ASP A 504 1.47 5.98 14.05
CA ASP A 504 2.51 5.05 14.53
C ASP A 504 2.29 4.80 16.04
N PRO A 505 1.45 3.82 16.39
CA PRO A 505 1.06 3.57 17.75
C PRO A 505 2.18 2.84 18.49
N LEU A 506 2.48 3.32 19.70
CA LEU A 506 3.42 2.69 20.62
C LEU A 506 2.83 1.36 21.13
N ALA A 507 3.07 0.27 20.41
CA ALA A 507 2.71 -1.07 20.87
C ALA A 507 3.74 -1.56 21.90
N LEU A 508 3.34 -1.63 23.18
CA LEU A 508 4.13 -2.19 24.27
C LEU A 508 3.49 -3.47 24.79
N SER A 509 4.26 -4.56 24.80
CA SER A 509 3.92 -5.83 25.42
C SER A 509 4.70 -6.03 26.71
N ALA A 510 4.13 -6.69 27.71
CA ALA A 510 4.81 -6.99 28.96
C ALA A 510 6.17 -7.67 28.70
N GLY A 511 7.25 -7.10 29.24
CA GLY A 511 8.62 -7.54 28.99
C GLY A 511 9.39 -6.69 27.97
N ASP A 512 8.72 -5.83 27.19
CA ASP A 512 9.40 -4.92 26.25
C ASP A 512 10.36 -3.97 26.98
N MET A 513 11.48 -3.67 26.33
CA MET A 513 12.47 -2.71 26.84
C MET A 513 12.08 -1.31 26.42
N VAL A 514 12.07 -0.38 27.37
CA VAL A 514 11.70 1.02 27.18
C VAL A 514 12.80 1.93 27.69
N VAL A 515 13.04 3.04 26.99
CA VAL A 515 13.97 4.08 27.40
C VAL A 515 13.18 5.24 27.96
N HIS A 516 13.45 5.57 29.22
CA HIS A 516 13.00 6.81 29.83
C HIS A 516 14.12 7.85 29.76
N ASP A 517 13.81 9.06 29.28
CA ASP A 517 14.82 10.10 29.05
C ASP A 517 15.70 10.45 30.26
N GLN A 518 15.16 10.36 31.48
CA GLN A 518 15.85 10.69 32.75
C GLN A 518 16.44 9.46 33.46
N HIS A 519 15.76 8.31 33.39
CA HIS A 519 16.09 7.13 34.21
C HIS A 519 16.79 6.01 33.44
N GLY A 520 16.77 6.07 32.11
CA GLY A 520 17.43 5.13 31.23
C GLY A 520 16.58 3.94 30.85
N ILE A 521 17.26 2.82 30.60
CA ILE A 521 16.63 1.62 30.04
C ILE A 521 15.96 0.82 31.17
N GLY A 522 14.64 0.64 31.04
CA GLY A 522 13.81 -0.17 31.92
C GLY A 522 13.01 -1.21 31.13
N ARG A 523 12.31 -2.09 31.84
CA ARG A 523 11.42 -3.11 31.29
C ARG A 523 9.97 -2.76 31.60
N PHE A 524 9.13 -2.68 30.58
CA PHE A 524 7.70 -2.51 30.74
C PHE A 524 7.08 -3.75 31.39
N VAL A 525 6.25 -3.55 32.40
CA VAL A 525 5.60 -4.65 33.14
C VAL A 525 4.12 -4.70 32.80
N GLU A 526 3.39 -3.64 33.14
CA GLU A 526 1.94 -3.56 33.02
C GLU A 526 1.49 -2.09 33.14
N MET A 527 0.25 -1.83 32.77
CA MET A 527 -0.46 -0.59 33.08
C MET A 527 -1.33 -0.82 34.33
N ILE A 528 -1.26 0.09 35.29
CA ILE A 528 -2.11 -0.01 36.49
C ILE A 528 -2.91 1.27 36.71
N GLU A 529 -4.11 1.10 37.23
CA GLU A 529 -4.92 2.20 37.73
C GLU A 529 -4.71 2.39 39.23
N ARG A 530 -4.53 3.64 39.68
CA ARG A 530 -4.49 3.98 41.10
C ARG A 530 -5.32 5.23 41.39
N THR A 531 -6.16 5.14 42.42
CA THR A 531 -6.88 6.30 42.94
C THR A 531 -6.01 7.06 43.94
N VAL A 532 -5.68 8.31 43.62
CA VAL A 532 -4.92 9.21 44.51
C VAL A 532 -5.78 10.45 44.79
N GLY A 533 -6.06 10.73 46.07
CA GLY A 533 -6.86 11.90 46.45
C GLY A 533 -8.32 11.89 45.97
N GLY A 534 -8.84 10.72 45.57
CA GLY A 534 -10.19 10.55 45.01
C GLY A 534 -10.29 10.82 43.50
N ALA A 535 -9.16 10.95 42.80
CA ALA A 535 -9.08 10.97 41.34
C ALA A 535 -8.44 9.67 40.85
N ARG A 536 -8.97 9.09 39.78
CA ARG A 536 -8.38 7.90 39.14
C ARG A 536 -7.27 8.35 38.20
N ARG A 537 -6.15 7.64 38.24
CA ARG A 537 -5.01 7.88 37.36
C ARG A 537 -4.42 6.55 36.93
N GLU A 538 -4.12 6.44 35.64
CA GLU A 538 -3.38 5.32 35.09
C GLU A 538 -1.87 5.63 35.14
N TYR A 539 -1.07 4.58 35.35
CA TYR A 539 0.38 4.65 35.38
C TYR A 539 0.97 3.51 34.56
N LEU A 540 2.04 3.80 33.83
CA LEU A 540 2.87 2.80 33.20
C LEU A 540 3.91 2.30 34.21
N VAL A 541 3.97 0.99 34.46
CA VAL A 541 4.91 0.40 35.40
C VAL A 541 6.16 -0.07 34.66
N ILE A 542 7.31 0.48 35.03
CA ILE A 542 8.62 0.15 34.44
C ILE A 542 9.54 -0.39 35.52
N GLU A 543 10.10 -1.57 35.30
CA GLU A 543 11.08 -2.22 36.17
C GLU A 543 12.51 -1.88 35.74
N TYR A 544 13.34 -1.49 36.70
CA TYR A 544 14.75 -1.17 36.55
C TYR A 544 15.64 -2.17 37.31
N ALA A 545 16.95 -2.10 37.07
CA ALA A 545 17.90 -2.96 37.76
C ALA A 545 17.85 -2.74 39.28
N PRO A 546 17.97 -3.80 40.10
CA PRO A 546 17.87 -3.68 41.54
C PRO A 546 19.02 -2.85 42.12
N SER A 547 18.67 -1.89 42.98
CA SER A 547 19.64 -1.07 43.71
C SER A 547 20.54 -1.87 44.66
N LYS A 548 20.10 -3.06 45.12
CA LYS A 548 20.84 -3.96 46.01
C LYS A 548 20.85 -5.40 45.46
N ARG A 549 22.02 -6.05 45.55
CA ARG A 549 22.23 -7.43 45.07
C ARG A 549 21.32 -8.40 45.84
N GLY A 550 20.39 -9.06 45.15
CA GLY A 550 19.45 -10.03 45.72
C GLY A 550 18.04 -9.51 46.05
N GLN A 551 17.70 -8.27 45.68
CA GLN A 551 16.32 -7.72 45.76
C GLN A 551 15.63 -7.78 44.39
N PRO A 552 14.28 -7.78 44.34
CA PRO A 552 13.53 -7.59 43.08
C PRO A 552 13.88 -6.24 42.43
N GLY A 553 13.65 -6.13 41.12
CA GLY A 553 13.91 -4.88 40.38
C GLY A 553 13.11 -3.70 40.94
N ASP A 554 13.72 -2.52 40.90
CA ASP A 554 13.07 -1.29 41.38
C ASP A 554 12.01 -0.84 40.37
N ARG A 555 10.81 -0.49 40.82
CA ARG A 555 9.69 -0.09 39.93
C ARG A 555 9.50 1.42 39.92
N LEU A 556 9.39 1.98 38.73
CA LEU A 556 8.96 3.36 38.47
C LEU A 556 7.53 3.35 37.96
N PHE A 557 6.69 4.22 38.53
CA PHE A 557 5.33 4.46 38.07
C PHE A 557 5.33 5.74 37.26
N VAL A 558 5.32 5.63 35.93
CA VAL A 558 5.32 6.79 35.04
C VAL A 558 3.88 7.26 34.83
N PRO A 559 3.56 8.52 35.13
CA PRO A 559 2.22 9.07 34.88
C PRO A 559 1.98 9.24 33.37
N MET A 560 0.72 9.11 32.93
CA MET A 560 0.36 9.24 31.50
C MET A 560 0.72 10.59 30.88
N GLU A 561 0.86 11.62 31.71
CA GLU A 561 1.26 12.97 31.30
C GLU A 561 2.72 13.07 30.82
N SER A 562 3.57 12.13 31.22
CA SER A 562 5.02 12.12 30.92
C SER A 562 5.39 10.98 29.94
N LEU A 563 4.41 10.47 29.16
CA LEU A 563 4.65 9.43 28.15
C LEU A 563 5.53 9.91 26.98
N ASP A 564 5.60 11.22 26.74
CA ASP A 564 6.50 11.83 25.75
C ASP A 564 7.98 11.55 26.04
N GLN A 565 8.33 11.26 27.30
CA GLN A 565 9.69 10.91 27.73
C GLN A 565 10.01 9.42 27.59
N LEU A 566 9.04 8.61 27.16
CA LEU A 566 9.19 7.18 26.96
C LEU A 566 9.27 6.87 25.47
N SER A 567 10.30 6.10 25.13
CA SER A 567 10.47 5.54 23.80
C SER A 567 10.70 4.03 23.92
N ARG A 568 10.25 3.26 22.94
CA ARG A 568 10.62 1.84 22.87
C ARG A 568 12.12 1.74 22.62
N TYR A 569 12.81 0.86 23.34
CA TYR A 569 14.22 0.63 23.08
C TYR A 569 14.40 -0.15 21.78
N VAL A 570 15.14 0.45 20.84
CA VAL A 570 15.54 -0.15 19.57
C VAL A 570 17.07 -0.07 19.49
N GLY A 571 17.74 -1.21 19.64
CA GLY A 571 19.22 -1.27 19.71
C GLY A 571 19.85 -2.65 19.47
N GLY A 572 19.05 -3.71 19.31
CA GLY A 572 19.50 -5.07 18.96
C GLY A 572 19.85 -5.95 20.14
N GLU A 573 21.02 -5.75 20.73
CA GLU A 573 21.42 -6.53 21.91
C GLU A 573 20.52 -6.19 23.10
N LEU A 574 20.11 -7.22 23.86
CA LEU A 574 19.40 -7.08 25.13
C LEU A 574 20.22 -6.20 26.07
N PRO A 575 19.82 -4.94 26.30
CA PRO A 575 20.64 -4.02 27.06
C PRO A 575 20.54 -4.35 28.55
N SER A 576 21.58 -4.01 29.32
CA SER A 576 21.48 -4.07 30.78
C SER A 576 20.50 -3.01 31.28
N LEU A 577 19.59 -3.40 32.17
CA LEU A 577 18.68 -2.47 32.85
C LEU A 577 19.48 -1.40 33.62
N SER A 578 19.02 -0.16 33.52
CA SER A 578 19.59 0.98 34.25
C SER A 578 19.20 0.93 35.73
N LYS A 579 19.97 1.59 36.59
CA LYS A 579 19.66 1.72 38.03
C LYS A 579 18.95 3.03 38.32
N LEU A 580 17.86 2.97 39.09
CA LEU A 580 17.13 4.16 39.54
C LEU A 580 18.01 5.03 40.45
N GLY A 581 18.10 6.32 40.14
CA GLY A 581 18.87 7.31 40.91
C GLY A 581 20.40 7.29 40.73
N GLY A 582 20.94 6.43 39.84
CA GLY A 582 22.37 6.40 39.53
C GLY A 582 22.80 7.45 38.49
N SER A 583 24.04 7.95 38.58
CA SER A 583 24.61 8.87 37.57
C SER A 583 25.03 8.18 36.26
N ASP A 584 24.92 6.85 36.18
CA ASP A 584 25.39 6.04 35.05
C ASP A 584 24.68 6.43 33.76
N TRP A 585 23.35 6.58 33.79
CA TRP A 585 22.57 7.00 32.63
C TRP A 585 22.96 8.39 32.12
N ALA A 586 23.08 9.36 33.02
CA ALA A 586 23.50 10.72 32.67
C ALA A 586 24.90 10.74 32.03
N ASN A 587 25.80 9.85 32.45
CA ASN A 587 27.12 9.68 31.83
C ASN A 587 27.03 9.04 30.43
N THR A 588 26.18 8.02 30.25
CA THR A 588 25.92 7.39 28.95
C THR A 588 25.34 8.40 27.96
N LYS A 589 24.31 9.17 28.37
CA LYS A 589 23.71 10.27 27.57
C LYS A 589 24.75 11.33 27.21
N ARG A 590 25.64 11.70 28.14
CA ARG A 590 26.72 12.68 27.88
C ARG A 590 27.74 12.18 26.85
N LYS A 591 28.12 10.90 26.91
CA LYS A 591 29.02 10.28 25.93
C LYS A 591 28.38 10.25 24.54
N ALA A 592 27.13 9.81 24.45
CA ALA A 592 26.37 9.83 23.20
C ALA A 592 26.26 11.25 22.61
N ARG A 593 25.88 12.25 23.43
CA ARG A 593 25.80 13.66 23.02
C ARG A 593 27.14 14.22 22.52
N LYS A 594 28.28 13.74 23.04
CA LYS A 594 29.61 14.13 22.55
C LYS A 594 29.86 13.59 21.14
N ALA A 595 29.63 12.29 20.92
CA ALA A 595 29.80 11.66 19.61
C ALA A 595 28.87 12.28 18.55
N VAL A 596 27.61 12.50 18.92
CA VAL A 596 26.61 13.15 18.06
C VAL A 596 27.03 14.56 17.63
N ARG A 597 27.67 15.35 18.51
CA ARG A 597 28.16 16.69 18.16
C ARG A 597 29.28 16.70 17.12
N GLU A 598 30.09 15.64 17.05
CA GLU A 598 31.13 15.51 16.03
C GLU A 598 30.49 15.28 14.66
N ILE A 599 29.51 14.37 14.59
CA ILE A 599 28.72 14.07 13.39
C ILE A 599 27.93 15.30 12.92
N ALA A 600 27.22 15.97 13.84
CA ALA A 600 26.45 17.17 13.52
C ALA A 600 27.33 18.30 12.96
N GLY A 601 28.58 18.42 13.44
CA GLY A 601 29.55 19.38 12.92
C GLY A 601 29.89 19.13 11.45
N GLU A 602 30.15 17.88 11.06
CA GLU A 602 30.39 17.52 9.66
C GLU A 602 29.16 17.77 8.77
N LEU A 603 27.97 17.44 9.27
CA LEU A 603 26.72 17.63 8.54
C LEU A 603 26.38 19.10 8.30
N VAL A 604 26.54 19.95 9.33
CA VAL A 604 26.28 21.39 9.21
C VAL A 604 27.33 22.07 8.33
N GLN A 605 28.58 21.62 8.32
CA GLN A 605 29.59 22.12 7.36
C GLN A 605 29.16 21.87 5.91
N LEU A 606 28.60 20.70 5.61
CA LEU A 606 28.10 20.38 4.28
C LEU A 606 26.87 21.23 3.91
N TYR A 607 25.95 21.45 4.85
CA TYR A 607 24.81 22.34 4.67
C TYR A 607 25.23 23.81 4.45
N ALA A 608 26.17 24.31 5.26
CA ALA A 608 26.69 25.67 5.14
C ALA A 608 27.44 25.88 3.82
N ALA A 609 28.22 24.88 3.39
CA ALA A 609 28.87 24.90 2.07
C ALA A 609 27.84 24.97 0.94
N ARG A 610 26.71 24.25 1.06
CA ARG A 610 25.61 24.26 0.08
C ARG A 610 24.88 25.61 0.04
N GLN A 611 24.60 26.22 1.21
CA GLN A 611 23.97 27.54 1.29
C GLN A 611 24.87 28.67 0.75
N ALA A 612 26.18 28.55 0.94
CA ALA A 612 27.15 29.53 0.45
C ALA A 612 27.45 29.37 -1.06
N ALA A 613 27.16 28.20 -1.64
CA ALA A 613 27.38 27.95 -3.05
C ALA A 613 26.24 28.58 -3.88
N PRO A 614 26.54 29.28 -4.98
CA PRO A 614 25.52 29.73 -5.91
C PRO A 614 24.92 28.52 -6.64
N GLY A 615 23.67 28.16 -6.33
CA GLY A 615 22.89 27.17 -7.07
C GLY A 615 22.28 27.73 -8.36
N HIS A 616 21.55 26.89 -9.08
CA HIS A 616 20.74 27.28 -10.23
C HIS A 616 19.26 27.14 -9.88
N ALA A 617 18.53 28.27 -9.84
CA ALA A 617 17.09 28.25 -9.69
C ALA A 617 16.44 27.96 -11.05
N PHE A 618 15.83 26.78 -11.18
CA PHE A 618 15.11 26.39 -12.39
C PHE A 618 13.83 27.21 -12.57
N ALA A 619 13.37 27.38 -13.81
CA ALA A 619 12.18 28.13 -14.17
C ALA A 619 10.88 27.32 -13.89
N PRO A 620 9.73 27.99 -13.77
CA PRO A 620 8.43 27.33 -13.65
C PRO A 620 8.12 26.40 -14.83
N ASP A 621 7.19 25.47 -14.63
CA ASP A 621 6.80 24.48 -15.65
C ASP A 621 6.24 25.14 -16.92
N THR A 622 6.52 24.52 -18.07
CA THR A 622 6.10 24.95 -19.40
C THR A 622 4.93 24.09 -19.92
N PRO A 623 4.28 24.48 -21.04
CA PRO A 623 3.28 23.62 -21.69
C PRO A 623 3.83 22.24 -22.08
N TRP A 624 5.08 22.16 -22.58
CA TRP A 624 5.72 20.87 -22.87
C TRP A 624 5.91 20.00 -21.64
N GLN A 625 6.14 20.60 -20.46
CA GLN A 625 6.19 19.85 -19.20
C GLN A 625 4.84 19.19 -18.92
N GLN A 626 3.74 19.94 -19.08
CA GLN A 626 2.38 19.42 -18.86
C GLN A 626 2.05 18.31 -19.85
N GLU A 627 2.37 18.49 -21.14
CA GLU A 627 2.16 17.46 -22.16
C GLU A 627 2.91 16.15 -21.87
N MET A 628 4.17 16.23 -21.42
CA MET A 628 4.96 15.05 -21.05
C MET A 628 4.36 14.34 -19.83
N GLU A 629 3.87 15.11 -18.85
CA GLU A 629 3.23 14.59 -17.64
C GLU A 629 1.88 13.93 -17.94
N ASP A 630 1.05 14.55 -18.78
CA ASP A 630 -0.25 14.03 -19.20
C ASP A 630 -0.12 12.78 -20.10
N ALA A 631 1.02 12.61 -20.78
CA ALA A 631 1.34 11.40 -21.55
C ALA A 631 1.72 10.19 -20.67
N PHE A 632 1.68 10.31 -19.34
CA PHE A 632 1.95 9.20 -18.43
C PHE A 632 0.81 8.18 -18.46
N ALA A 633 1.14 6.91 -18.69
CA ALA A 633 0.16 5.85 -18.90
C ALA A 633 -0.54 5.36 -17.63
N PHE A 634 -0.17 5.88 -16.45
CA PHE A 634 -0.70 5.44 -15.17
C PHE A 634 -1.22 6.65 -14.39
N THR A 635 -2.23 6.46 -13.55
CA THR A 635 -2.71 7.50 -12.63
C THR A 635 -1.72 7.69 -11.49
N GLU A 636 -1.28 8.92 -11.25
CA GLU A 636 -0.37 9.21 -10.15
C GLU A 636 -1.06 9.11 -8.79
N THR A 637 -0.36 8.58 -7.80
CA THR A 637 -0.83 8.55 -6.42
C THR A 637 -0.67 9.91 -5.75
N VAL A 638 -1.41 10.16 -4.65
CA VAL A 638 -1.30 11.40 -3.87
C VAL A 638 0.13 11.62 -3.36
N ASP A 639 0.79 10.55 -2.92
CA ASP A 639 2.18 10.61 -2.47
C ASP A 639 3.14 10.94 -3.61
N GLN A 640 2.92 10.36 -4.80
CA GLN A 640 3.71 10.68 -6.00
C GLN A 640 3.56 12.15 -6.37
N MET A 641 2.32 12.66 -6.44
CA MET A 641 2.05 14.07 -6.74
C MET A 641 2.67 15.02 -5.72
N THR A 642 2.63 14.65 -4.44
CA THR A 642 3.28 15.42 -3.37
C THR A 642 4.79 15.43 -3.57
N ALA A 643 5.41 14.27 -3.80
CA ALA A 643 6.85 14.17 -4.04
C ALA A 643 7.30 14.93 -5.30
N ILE A 644 6.53 14.87 -6.39
CA ILE A 644 6.78 15.64 -7.62
C ILE A 644 6.75 17.15 -7.32
N THR A 645 5.74 17.60 -6.59
CA THR A 645 5.59 19.01 -6.22
C THR A 645 6.75 19.47 -5.32
N GLU A 646 7.11 18.68 -4.31
CA GLU A 646 8.24 18.96 -3.41
C GLU A 646 9.58 19.02 -4.16
N VAL A 647 9.85 18.09 -5.09
CA VAL A 647 11.07 18.07 -5.91
C VAL A 647 11.13 19.32 -6.81
N LYS A 648 10.06 19.64 -7.55
CA LYS A 648 10.03 20.82 -8.43
C LYS A 648 10.18 22.12 -7.65
N ALA A 649 9.52 22.23 -6.49
CA ALA A 649 9.63 23.40 -5.64
C ALA A 649 11.04 23.60 -5.08
N ASP A 650 11.81 22.53 -4.87
CA ASP A 650 13.21 22.63 -4.49
C ASP A 650 14.10 23.07 -5.65
N MET A 651 13.88 22.53 -6.86
CA MET A 651 14.61 22.93 -8.06
C MET A 651 14.42 24.41 -8.39
N GLU A 652 13.27 25.00 -8.07
CA GLU A 652 13.00 26.43 -8.29
C GLU A 652 13.70 27.35 -7.27
N LYS A 653 14.34 26.81 -6.22
CA LYS A 653 15.08 27.59 -5.21
C LYS A 653 16.49 27.89 -5.70
N ALA A 654 17.06 29.01 -5.24
CA ALA A 654 18.43 29.39 -5.54
C ALA A 654 19.51 28.54 -4.82
N VAL A 655 19.12 27.72 -3.84
CA VAL A 655 20.01 26.85 -3.07
C VAL A 655 19.95 25.45 -3.68
N PRO A 656 21.10 24.78 -3.93
CA PRO A 656 21.10 23.45 -4.51
C PRO A 656 20.24 22.44 -3.75
N MET A 657 19.41 21.68 -4.47
CA MET A 657 18.57 20.61 -3.92
C MET A 657 19.43 19.42 -3.46
N ASP A 658 19.12 18.82 -2.30
CA ASP A 658 19.58 17.48 -1.89
C ASP A 658 18.39 16.75 -1.27
N ARG A 659 17.64 16.06 -2.13
CA ARG A 659 16.41 15.37 -1.77
C ARG A 659 16.55 13.87 -1.97
N VAL A 660 16.00 13.09 -1.04
CA VAL A 660 15.86 11.64 -1.16
C VAL A 660 14.40 11.25 -1.30
N VAL A 661 14.07 10.54 -2.36
CA VAL A 661 12.76 9.94 -2.59
C VAL A 661 12.83 8.47 -2.17
N CYS A 662 12.11 8.15 -1.11
CA CYS A 662 11.99 6.79 -0.60
C CYS A 662 10.61 6.23 -0.92
N GLY A 663 10.56 4.99 -1.37
CA GLY A 663 9.30 4.28 -1.60
C GLY A 663 9.60 2.88 -2.07
N ASP A 664 8.67 1.95 -1.93
CA ASP A 664 8.91 0.57 -2.34
C ASP A 664 9.19 0.48 -3.85
N VAL A 665 9.81 -0.63 -4.28
CA VAL A 665 10.12 -0.81 -5.70
C VAL A 665 8.83 -0.89 -6.50
N GLY A 666 8.69 -0.15 -7.61
CA GLY A 666 7.47 -0.08 -8.40
C GLY A 666 6.51 1.06 -8.03
N TYR A 667 6.84 1.89 -7.02
CA TYR A 667 6.01 3.03 -6.62
C TYR A 667 6.25 4.29 -7.48
N GLY A 668 6.71 4.13 -8.72
CA GLY A 668 6.89 5.26 -9.65
C GLY A 668 8.01 6.24 -9.30
N LYS A 669 9.02 5.85 -8.50
CA LYS A 669 10.20 6.71 -8.20
C LYS A 669 10.87 7.24 -9.48
N THR A 670 10.99 6.37 -10.49
CA THR A 670 11.58 6.72 -11.79
C THR A 670 10.79 7.80 -12.53
N GLU A 671 9.46 7.84 -12.39
CA GLU A 671 8.64 8.87 -13.04
C GLU A 671 8.93 10.26 -12.45
N ILE A 672 9.14 10.34 -11.12
CA ILE A 672 9.56 11.58 -10.46
C ILE A 672 10.92 12.06 -11.00
N ALA A 673 11.85 11.12 -11.21
CA ALA A 673 13.16 11.40 -11.78
C ALA A 673 13.07 11.87 -13.25
N VAL A 674 12.21 11.26 -14.07
CA VAL A 674 11.98 11.68 -15.47
C VAL A 674 11.40 13.10 -15.52
N ARG A 675 10.42 13.43 -14.68
CA ARG A 675 9.82 14.77 -14.61
C ARG A 675 10.82 15.84 -14.19
N ALA A 676 11.64 15.55 -13.17
CA ALA A 676 12.72 16.43 -12.74
C ALA A 676 13.79 16.61 -13.83
N ALA A 677 14.18 15.54 -14.51
CA ALA A 677 15.14 15.59 -15.60
C ALA A 677 14.62 16.43 -16.78
N PHE A 678 13.36 16.25 -17.18
CA PHE A 678 12.78 17.00 -18.28
C PHE A 678 12.70 18.49 -17.96
N LYS A 679 12.31 18.88 -16.74
CA LYS A 679 12.35 20.27 -16.27
C LYS A 679 13.75 20.87 -16.37
N ALA A 680 14.78 20.12 -15.96
CA ALA A 680 16.16 20.59 -16.05
C ALA A 680 16.64 20.80 -17.50
N VAL A 681 16.28 19.88 -18.41
CA VAL A 681 16.63 19.98 -19.83
C VAL A 681 15.96 21.19 -20.50
N GLN A 682 14.72 21.51 -20.12
CA GLN A 682 14.02 22.68 -20.67
C GLN A 682 14.70 24.02 -20.35
N ASP A 683 15.42 24.09 -19.23
CA ASP A 683 16.26 25.24 -18.88
C ASP A 683 17.67 25.20 -19.50
N GLY A 684 17.91 24.26 -20.41
CA GLY A 684 19.18 24.07 -21.11
C GLY A 684 20.28 23.45 -20.24
N LYS A 685 19.92 22.81 -19.12
CA LYS A 685 20.87 22.10 -18.26
C LYS A 685 20.96 20.61 -18.62
N GLN A 686 22.17 20.07 -18.50
CA GLN A 686 22.39 18.63 -18.67
C GLN A 686 22.02 17.86 -17.40
N VAL A 687 21.57 16.63 -17.58
CA VAL A 687 21.16 15.72 -16.50
C VAL A 687 22.00 14.45 -16.55
N VAL A 688 22.44 13.99 -15.38
CA VAL A 688 23.09 12.69 -15.23
C VAL A 688 22.28 11.76 -14.34
N VAL A 689 22.09 10.52 -14.79
CA VAL A 689 21.45 9.45 -14.03
C VAL A 689 22.49 8.39 -13.70
N LEU A 690 22.91 8.34 -12.44
CA LEU A 690 23.92 7.45 -11.91
C LEU A 690 23.28 6.21 -11.30
N VAL A 691 23.67 5.04 -11.80
CA VAL A 691 23.13 3.75 -11.35
C VAL A 691 24.26 2.74 -11.04
N PRO A 692 24.04 1.79 -10.12
CA PRO A 692 25.12 0.91 -9.68
C PRO A 692 25.44 -0.22 -10.66
N THR A 693 24.49 -0.62 -11.53
CA THR A 693 24.64 -1.77 -12.43
C THR A 693 24.32 -1.40 -13.88
N THR A 694 24.90 -2.15 -14.83
CA THR A 694 24.67 -1.98 -16.27
C THR A 694 23.22 -2.23 -16.67
N LEU A 695 22.56 -3.20 -16.04
CA LEU A 695 21.15 -3.48 -16.27
C LEU A 695 20.24 -2.31 -15.86
N LEU A 696 20.43 -1.74 -14.67
CA LEU A 696 19.69 -0.55 -14.26
C LEU A 696 19.95 0.62 -15.24
N ALA A 697 21.16 0.72 -15.80
CA ALA A 697 21.47 1.74 -16.79
C ALA A 697 20.66 1.55 -18.07
N GLN A 698 20.52 0.31 -18.56
CA GLN A 698 19.69 0.01 -19.71
C GLN A 698 18.20 0.24 -19.43
N GLN A 699 17.71 -0.17 -18.25
CA GLN A 699 16.31 0.04 -17.86
C GLN A 699 15.97 1.53 -17.82
N HIS A 700 16.76 2.33 -17.10
CA HIS A 700 16.57 3.78 -17.06
C HIS A 700 16.75 4.41 -18.44
N LEU A 701 17.73 3.98 -19.25
CA LEU A 701 17.89 4.49 -20.62
C LEU A 701 16.64 4.25 -21.47
N GLN A 702 16.07 3.04 -21.42
CA GLN A 702 14.87 2.70 -22.15
C GLN A 702 13.69 3.56 -21.69
N THR A 703 13.41 3.61 -20.38
CA THR A 703 12.30 4.40 -19.82
C THR A 703 12.45 5.88 -20.14
N PHE A 704 13.64 6.47 -19.96
CA PHE A 704 13.86 7.88 -20.28
C PHE A 704 13.67 8.15 -21.78
N THR A 705 14.18 7.28 -22.66
CA THR A 705 14.03 7.43 -24.11
C THR A 705 12.57 7.34 -24.55
N GLU A 706 11.83 6.35 -24.04
CA GLU A 706 10.40 6.18 -24.35
C GLU A 706 9.57 7.37 -23.87
N ARG A 707 9.83 7.87 -22.66
CA ARG A 707 9.08 9.00 -22.08
C ARG A 707 9.35 10.33 -22.80
N VAL A 708 10.55 10.54 -23.36
CA VAL A 708 10.89 11.78 -24.07
C VAL A 708 10.85 11.68 -25.60
N ALA A 709 10.42 10.55 -26.17
CA ALA A 709 10.47 10.27 -27.62
C ALA A 709 9.75 11.31 -28.50
N GLY A 710 8.80 12.07 -27.95
CA GLY A 710 8.07 13.14 -28.64
C GLY A 710 8.72 14.53 -28.57
N PHE A 711 9.86 14.67 -27.90
CA PHE A 711 10.48 15.97 -27.60
C PHE A 711 11.90 16.05 -28.18
N PRO A 712 12.43 17.26 -28.43
CA PRO A 712 13.78 17.46 -28.95
C PRO A 712 14.84 17.27 -27.85
N VAL A 713 14.84 16.11 -27.18
CA VAL A 713 15.74 15.76 -26.08
C VAL A 713 16.57 14.53 -26.46
N THR A 714 17.89 14.65 -26.38
CA THR A 714 18.81 13.57 -26.72
C THR A 714 19.25 12.81 -25.46
N VAL A 715 18.79 11.56 -25.34
CA VAL A 715 19.17 10.64 -24.25
C VAL A 715 20.24 9.67 -24.73
N LYS A 716 21.33 9.49 -23.98
CA LYS A 716 22.38 8.52 -24.29
C LYS A 716 22.77 7.68 -23.08
N GLY A 717 23.11 6.41 -23.34
CA GLY A 717 23.57 5.47 -22.33
C GLY A 717 25.09 5.32 -22.34
N LEU A 718 25.73 5.47 -21.18
CA LEU A 718 27.16 5.18 -21.01
C LEU A 718 27.37 4.06 -20.00
N SER A 719 27.60 2.86 -20.50
CA SER A 719 27.82 1.66 -19.71
C SER A 719 29.12 0.96 -20.12
N ARG A 720 29.38 -0.22 -19.55
CA ARG A 720 30.52 -1.06 -19.96
C ARG A 720 30.36 -1.61 -21.39
N PHE A 721 29.13 -1.78 -21.88
CA PHE A 721 28.82 -2.34 -23.21
C PHE A 721 28.70 -1.32 -24.32
N THR A 722 28.74 -0.03 -23.99
CA THR A 722 28.82 1.02 -25.01
C THR A 722 30.14 0.87 -25.76
N ASP A 723 30.06 0.71 -27.08
CA ASP A 723 31.21 0.50 -27.94
C ASP A 723 32.23 1.64 -27.78
N ALA A 724 33.52 1.35 -27.97
CA ALA A 724 34.57 2.35 -27.76
C ALA A 724 34.44 3.58 -28.69
N ALA A 725 33.86 3.40 -29.88
CA ALA A 725 33.56 4.49 -30.81
C ALA A 725 32.40 5.35 -30.28
N GLU A 726 31.28 4.70 -29.96
CA GLU A 726 30.08 5.36 -29.42
C GLU A 726 30.37 6.05 -28.07
N SER A 727 31.14 5.42 -27.19
CA SER A 727 31.55 5.99 -25.91
C SER A 727 32.36 7.29 -26.09
N LYS A 728 33.22 7.37 -27.10
CA LYS A 728 33.97 8.60 -27.42
C LYS A 728 33.06 9.69 -27.96
N GLU A 729 32.10 9.31 -28.82
CA GLU A 729 31.10 10.22 -29.37
C GLU A 729 30.21 10.80 -28.27
N ILE A 730 29.71 9.95 -27.36
CA ILE A 730 28.91 10.38 -26.21
C ILE A 730 29.72 11.31 -25.30
N MET A 731 30.98 10.97 -24.98
CA MET A 731 31.81 11.86 -24.16
C MET A 731 32.10 13.21 -24.83
N ALA A 732 32.22 13.25 -26.16
CA ALA A 732 32.34 14.50 -26.89
C ALA A 732 31.02 15.29 -26.84
N GLY A 733 29.89 14.62 -27.04
CA GLY A 733 28.55 15.21 -26.98
C GLY A 733 28.17 15.74 -25.59
N MET A 734 28.67 15.11 -24.53
CA MET A 734 28.55 15.61 -23.16
C MET A 734 29.32 16.91 -22.94
N ALA A 735 30.51 17.02 -23.54
CA ALA A 735 31.38 18.18 -23.40
C ALA A 735 30.93 19.39 -24.25
N ASP A 736 30.29 19.17 -25.40
CA ASP A 736 29.76 20.23 -26.27
C ASP A 736 28.27 20.56 -26.03
N GLY A 737 27.56 19.71 -25.26
CA GLY A 737 26.17 19.87 -24.86
C GLY A 737 25.16 19.44 -25.91
N THR A 738 25.53 18.59 -26.87
CA THR A 738 24.59 17.93 -27.80
C THR A 738 23.83 16.76 -27.15
N VAL A 739 24.31 16.26 -26.01
CA VAL A 739 23.63 15.24 -25.20
C VAL A 739 23.06 15.89 -23.95
N ASP A 740 21.74 15.81 -23.79
CA ASP A 740 21.00 16.45 -22.71
C ASP A 740 20.94 15.56 -21.46
N ILE A 741 20.61 14.28 -21.64
CA ILE A 741 20.47 13.31 -20.55
C ILE A 741 21.43 12.14 -20.77
N VAL A 742 22.24 11.83 -19.75
CA VAL A 742 23.13 10.67 -19.77
C VAL A 742 22.78 9.71 -18.65
N VAL A 743 22.47 8.46 -19.02
CA VAL A 743 22.25 7.37 -18.07
C VAL A 743 23.49 6.47 -18.04
N GLY A 744 24.09 6.25 -16.87
CA GLY A 744 25.31 5.43 -16.83
C GLY A 744 25.76 4.99 -15.45
N THR A 745 26.76 4.11 -15.47
CA THR A 745 27.32 3.52 -14.25
C THR A 745 28.46 4.35 -13.69
N HIS A 746 29.23 3.78 -12.76
CA HIS A 746 30.47 4.37 -12.23
C HIS A 746 31.48 4.85 -13.29
N ARG A 747 31.35 4.47 -14.57
CA ARG A 747 32.12 5.06 -15.68
C ARG A 747 31.98 6.59 -15.75
N LEU A 748 30.83 7.15 -15.38
CA LEU A 748 30.58 8.59 -15.34
C LEU A 748 31.33 9.31 -14.20
N LEU A 749 31.81 8.56 -13.20
CA LEU A 749 32.58 9.06 -12.06
C LEU A 749 34.11 8.96 -12.26
N GLN A 750 34.55 8.44 -13.41
CA GLN A 750 35.97 8.31 -13.73
C GLN A 750 36.61 9.68 -14.04
N THR A 751 37.90 9.78 -13.80
CA THR A 751 38.67 10.98 -14.13
C THR A 751 38.70 11.22 -15.63
N GLY A 752 38.32 12.43 -16.07
CA GLY A 752 38.32 12.83 -17.48
C GLY A 752 36.95 13.09 -18.11
N VAL A 753 35.86 12.78 -17.41
CA VAL A 753 34.50 13.19 -17.83
C VAL A 753 34.34 14.69 -17.68
N ARG A 754 33.87 15.38 -18.72
CA ARG A 754 33.60 16.82 -18.74
C ARG A 754 32.17 17.08 -19.15
N TRP A 755 31.56 18.05 -18.48
CA TRP A 755 30.20 18.52 -18.75
C TRP A 755 30.26 19.97 -19.22
N LYS A 756 29.36 20.36 -20.11
CA LYS A 756 29.22 21.76 -20.51
C LYS A 756 28.51 22.56 -19.42
N ASP A 757 27.36 22.08 -18.98
CA ASP A 757 26.53 22.76 -17.97
C ASP A 757 25.61 21.74 -17.28
N LEU A 758 26.14 21.05 -16.26
CA LEU A 758 25.41 20.05 -15.48
C LEU A 758 24.51 20.73 -14.44
N GLY A 759 23.20 20.49 -14.51
CA GLY A 759 22.23 21.08 -13.58
C GLY A 759 21.58 20.11 -12.60
N LEU A 760 21.48 18.82 -12.94
CA LEU A 760 20.82 17.81 -12.09
C LEU A 760 21.57 16.48 -12.10
N VAL A 761 21.76 15.91 -10.91
CA VAL A 761 22.30 14.57 -10.68
C VAL A 761 21.23 13.70 -10.04
N ILE A 762 20.84 12.62 -10.72
CA ILE A 762 19.92 11.61 -10.21
C ILE A 762 20.74 10.39 -9.81
N VAL A 763 20.59 9.91 -8.59
CA VAL A 763 21.31 8.74 -8.07
C VAL A 763 20.31 7.68 -7.63
N ASP A 764 20.36 6.49 -8.22
CA ASP A 764 19.53 5.36 -7.83
C ASP A 764 20.33 4.33 -7.01
N GLU A 765 19.73 3.80 -5.93
CA GLU A 765 20.33 2.79 -5.05
C GLU A 765 21.75 3.14 -4.54
N GLU A 766 21.92 4.37 -4.02
CA GLU A 766 23.20 4.94 -3.55
C GLU A 766 23.99 3.98 -2.64
N GLN A 767 23.31 3.18 -1.81
CA GLN A 767 23.95 2.25 -0.87
C GLN A 767 24.89 1.24 -1.53
N ARG A 768 24.70 0.94 -2.82
CA ARG A 768 25.48 -0.05 -3.57
C ARG A 768 26.73 0.49 -4.24
N PHE A 769 26.93 1.81 -4.23
CA PHE A 769 28.17 2.40 -4.70
C PHE A 769 29.32 2.15 -3.71
N GLY A 770 30.52 1.95 -4.26
CA GLY A 770 31.76 1.85 -3.49
C GLY A 770 32.07 3.15 -2.75
N VAL A 771 32.94 3.08 -1.74
CA VAL A 771 33.29 4.22 -0.88
C VAL A 771 33.87 5.39 -1.69
N GLU A 772 34.79 5.12 -2.61
CA GLU A 772 35.38 6.17 -3.47
C GLU A 772 34.34 6.86 -4.37
N HIS A 773 33.38 6.09 -4.91
CA HIS A 773 32.28 6.64 -5.71
C HIS A 773 31.38 7.55 -4.88
N LYS A 774 31.08 7.17 -3.63
CA LYS A 774 30.23 7.95 -2.72
C LYS A 774 30.88 9.29 -2.36
N GLU A 775 32.20 9.32 -2.15
CA GLU A 775 32.92 10.58 -1.93
C GLU A 775 32.89 11.50 -3.17
N HIS A 776 32.96 10.93 -4.38
CA HIS A 776 32.82 11.72 -5.60
C HIS A 776 31.42 12.31 -5.77
N ILE A 777 30.38 11.52 -5.49
CA ILE A 777 28.98 11.99 -5.48
C ILE A 777 28.78 13.09 -4.43
N LYS A 778 29.38 12.94 -3.24
CA LYS A 778 29.33 13.94 -2.18
C LYS A 778 29.97 15.27 -2.60
N ALA A 779 31.03 15.24 -3.39
CA ALA A 779 31.64 16.46 -3.93
C ALA A 779 30.69 17.20 -4.89
N LEU A 780 29.94 16.48 -5.74
CA LEU A 780 28.97 17.07 -6.67
C LEU A 780 27.80 17.78 -5.96
N ARG A 781 27.36 17.28 -4.79
CA ARG A 781 26.27 17.86 -3.98
C ARG A 781 26.49 19.30 -3.53
N THR A 782 27.71 19.82 -3.63
CA THR A 782 28.02 21.17 -3.18
C THR A 782 27.51 22.27 -4.11
N HIS A 783 27.30 21.97 -5.40
CA HIS A 783 26.99 22.98 -6.42
C HIS A 783 25.93 22.56 -7.45
N VAL A 784 25.49 21.30 -7.45
CA VAL A 784 24.48 20.76 -8.38
C VAL A 784 23.32 20.18 -7.59
N ASP A 785 22.11 20.29 -8.12
CA ASP A 785 20.92 19.65 -7.56
C ASP A 785 21.06 18.13 -7.61
N VAL A 786 20.79 17.46 -6.49
CA VAL A 786 20.89 16.00 -6.36
C VAL A 786 19.58 15.39 -5.89
N LEU A 787 19.04 14.49 -6.72
CA LEU A 787 17.87 13.67 -6.42
C LEU A 787 18.32 12.23 -6.20
N THR A 788 18.09 11.68 -5.00
CA THR A 788 18.44 10.29 -4.68
C THR A 788 17.20 9.43 -4.57
N MET A 789 17.20 8.23 -5.17
CA MET A 789 16.10 7.27 -5.10
C MET A 789 16.51 6.04 -4.30
N SER A 790 15.63 5.55 -3.42
CA SER A 790 15.88 4.32 -2.66
C SER A 790 14.61 3.53 -2.34
N ALA A 791 14.72 2.21 -2.30
CA ALA A 791 13.63 1.31 -1.96
C ALA A 791 13.33 1.23 -0.45
N THR A 792 14.38 1.31 0.38
CA THR A 792 14.27 1.25 1.84
C THR A 792 14.97 2.46 2.43
N PRO A 793 14.35 3.20 3.37
CA PRO A 793 15.03 4.32 4.01
C PRO A 793 16.27 3.79 4.75
N ILE A 794 17.45 4.26 4.33
CA ILE A 794 18.71 3.90 4.98
C ILE A 794 18.71 4.57 6.36
N PRO A 795 18.99 3.88 7.47
CA PRO A 795 18.90 4.47 8.81
C PRO A 795 19.70 5.78 9.00
N ARG A 796 20.88 5.90 8.37
CA ARG A 796 21.67 7.15 8.35
C ARG A 796 21.01 8.28 7.54
N THR A 797 20.29 7.93 6.48
CA THR A 797 19.51 8.89 5.68
C THR A 797 18.24 9.30 6.40
N LEU A 798 17.61 8.37 7.12
CA LEU A 798 16.50 8.64 8.05
C LEU A 798 16.93 9.62 9.15
N GLU A 799 18.09 9.38 9.78
CA GLU A 799 18.68 10.26 10.79
C GLU A 799 18.93 11.69 10.27
N MET A 800 19.53 11.82 9.08
CA MET A 800 19.80 13.14 8.45
C MET A 800 18.52 13.86 8.00
N SER A 801 17.50 13.11 7.59
CA SER A 801 16.20 13.67 7.23
C SER A 801 15.44 14.15 8.46
N LEU A 802 15.45 13.37 9.55
CA LEU A 802 14.80 13.73 10.81
C LEU A 802 15.47 14.94 11.46
N ALA A 803 16.75 15.19 11.19
CA ALA A 803 17.46 16.41 11.58
C ALA A 803 17.25 17.61 10.63
N GLY A 804 16.46 17.47 9.56
CA GLY A 804 16.13 18.55 8.62
C GLY A 804 17.29 19.05 7.73
N ILE A 805 18.38 18.29 7.64
CA ILE A 805 19.56 18.63 6.80
C ILE A 805 19.38 18.16 5.36
N ARG A 806 18.73 16.99 5.20
CA ARG A 806 18.39 16.39 3.92
C ARG A 806 16.88 16.31 3.80
N GLU A 807 16.32 16.78 2.69
CA GLU A 807 14.87 16.71 2.51
C GLU A 807 14.49 15.29 2.04
N MET A 808 13.42 14.72 2.60
CA MET A 808 12.97 13.37 2.27
C MET A 808 11.50 13.39 1.89
N SER A 809 11.19 12.77 0.75
CA SER A 809 9.83 12.49 0.32
C SER A 809 9.60 10.99 0.38
N THR A 810 8.57 10.55 1.09
CA THR A 810 8.19 9.14 1.19
C THR A 810 6.97 8.87 0.32
N ILE A 811 7.02 7.81 -0.48
CA ILE A 811 5.90 7.27 -1.25
C ILE A 811 5.49 5.97 -0.57
N LEU A 812 4.31 5.96 0.05
CA LEU A 812 3.78 4.82 0.79
C LEU A 812 2.59 4.20 0.06
N THR A 813 1.87 5.01 -0.71
CA THR A 813 0.71 4.59 -1.47
C THR A 813 1.14 3.85 -2.74
N PRO A 814 0.84 2.54 -2.87
CA PRO A 814 1.09 1.82 -4.12
C PRO A 814 0.17 2.34 -5.24
N PRO A 815 0.59 2.24 -6.52
CA PRO A 815 -0.33 2.38 -7.64
C PRO A 815 -1.44 1.32 -7.60
N GLU A 816 -2.65 1.66 -8.06
CA GLU A 816 -3.86 0.80 -7.97
C GLU A 816 -3.68 -0.61 -8.57
N GLU A 817 -2.82 -0.75 -9.58
CA GLU A 817 -2.62 -2.01 -10.30
C GLU A 817 -1.75 -3.05 -9.56
N ARG A 818 -1.25 -2.73 -8.35
CA ARG A 818 -0.33 -3.61 -7.65
C ARG A 818 -0.99 -4.31 -6.48
N HIS A 819 -0.99 -5.64 -6.54
CA HIS A 819 -1.47 -6.49 -5.45
C HIS A 819 -0.35 -6.87 -4.47
N PRO A 820 -0.64 -7.03 -3.16
CA PRO A 820 0.31 -7.57 -2.19
C PRO A 820 0.79 -8.98 -2.56
N VAL A 821 2.08 -9.23 -2.36
CA VAL A 821 2.71 -10.53 -2.61
C VAL A 821 2.29 -11.50 -1.52
N LEU A 822 1.57 -12.57 -1.90
CA LEU A 822 1.16 -13.62 -0.98
C LEU A 822 2.41 -14.37 -0.49
N THR A 823 2.61 -14.35 0.83
CA THR A 823 3.84 -14.82 1.45
C THR A 823 3.55 -16.08 2.27
N TYR A 824 4.13 -17.21 1.84
CA TYR A 824 4.09 -18.47 2.57
C TYR A 824 5.41 -18.71 3.31
N VAL A 825 5.33 -19.09 4.58
CA VAL A 825 6.47 -19.49 5.40
C VAL A 825 6.25 -20.93 5.85
N GLY A 826 7.20 -21.82 5.55
CA GLY A 826 7.07 -23.21 5.94
C GLY A 826 8.30 -24.06 5.68
N ALA A 827 8.20 -25.36 6.01
CA ALA A 827 9.28 -26.30 5.75
C ALA A 827 9.44 -26.55 4.24
N TYR A 828 10.67 -26.79 3.80
CA TYR A 828 10.98 -27.12 2.40
C TYR A 828 10.38 -28.48 2.02
N ASN A 829 9.64 -28.52 0.92
CA ASN A 829 9.08 -29.72 0.33
C ASN A 829 9.18 -29.66 -1.21
N ASP A 830 9.78 -30.69 -1.82
CA ASP A 830 9.95 -30.76 -3.28
C ASP A 830 8.61 -30.70 -4.04
N LYS A 831 7.56 -31.37 -3.55
CA LYS A 831 6.24 -31.33 -4.20
C LYS A 831 5.67 -29.90 -4.22
N GLN A 832 5.77 -29.17 -3.11
CA GLN A 832 5.29 -27.79 -3.03
C GLN A 832 6.08 -26.86 -3.96
N VAL A 833 7.39 -27.04 -4.06
CA VAL A 833 8.26 -26.28 -4.98
C VAL A 833 7.89 -26.56 -6.44
N THR A 834 7.73 -27.83 -6.82
CA THR A 834 7.29 -28.24 -8.16
C THR A 834 5.95 -27.60 -8.52
N ALA A 835 5.00 -27.68 -7.59
CA ALA A 835 3.66 -27.14 -7.72
C ALA A 835 3.70 -25.61 -7.93
N ALA A 836 4.46 -24.88 -7.09
CA ALA A 836 4.65 -23.43 -7.22
C ALA A 836 5.28 -23.02 -8.56
N ILE A 837 6.28 -23.78 -9.06
CA ILE A 837 6.90 -23.52 -10.36
C ILE A 837 5.88 -23.75 -11.49
N ARG A 838 5.18 -24.88 -11.51
CA ARG A 838 4.18 -25.20 -12.53
C ARG A 838 3.04 -24.18 -12.57
N ARG A 839 2.58 -23.70 -11.41
CA ARG A 839 1.57 -22.63 -11.32
C ARG A 839 2.03 -21.36 -12.06
N GLU A 840 3.29 -20.98 -11.89
CA GLU A 840 3.86 -19.81 -12.56
C GLU A 840 4.02 -20.03 -14.07
N LEU A 841 4.55 -21.18 -14.49
CA LEU A 841 4.70 -21.54 -15.90
C LEU A 841 3.36 -21.55 -16.64
N MET A 842 2.30 -22.02 -15.97
CA MET A 842 0.96 -22.04 -16.53
C MET A 842 0.49 -20.63 -16.94
N ARG A 843 0.86 -19.57 -16.23
CA ARG A 843 0.49 -18.20 -16.63
C ARG A 843 1.56 -17.51 -17.48
N ASP A 844 2.41 -18.29 -18.14
CA ASP A 844 3.57 -17.80 -18.91
C ASP A 844 4.50 -16.90 -18.09
N GLY A 845 4.51 -17.10 -16.77
CA GLY A 845 5.32 -16.37 -15.83
C GLY A 845 6.69 -17.03 -15.61
N GLN A 846 7.55 -16.33 -14.88
CA GLN A 846 8.91 -16.79 -14.59
C GLN A 846 9.16 -16.88 -13.08
N VAL A 847 10.09 -17.75 -12.68
CA VAL A 847 10.36 -18.04 -11.26
C VAL A 847 11.78 -17.66 -10.87
N PHE A 848 11.92 -16.94 -9.76
CA PHE A 848 13.19 -16.80 -9.06
C PHE A 848 13.33 -17.91 -8.02
N TYR A 849 14.39 -18.72 -8.13
CA TYR A 849 14.73 -19.72 -7.12
C TYR A 849 16.05 -19.32 -6.44
N VAL A 850 15.96 -18.84 -5.18
CA VAL A 850 17.11 -18.30 -4.44
C VAL A 850 17.82 -19.40 -3.66
N HIS A 851 19.05 -19.70 -4.08
CA HIS A 851 19.98 -20.61 -3.42
C HIS A 851 21.28 -19.87 -3.07
N ASN A 852 21.41 -19.41 -1.82
CA ASN A 852 22.51 -18.53 -1.39
C ASN A 852 23.85 -19.25 -1.09
N ARG A 853 24.24 -20.23 -1.93
CA ARG A 853 25.53 -20.95 -1.84
C ARG A 853 26.04 -21.38 -3.21
N VAL A 854 27.05 -20.69 -3.74
CA VAL A 854 27.61 -20.95 -5.07
C VAL A 854 28.16 -22.38 -5.21
N SER A 855 28.78 -22.95 -4.16
CA SER A 855 29.35 -24.30 -4.21
C SER A 855 28.33 -25.43 -4.50
N SER A 856 27.04 -25.19 -4.27
CA SER A 856 25.96 -26.17 -4.43
C SER A 856 24.86 -25.72 -5.40
N ILE A 857 24.99 -24.55 -6.03
CA ILE A 857 23.94 -23.97 -6.86
C ILE A 857 23.64 -24.81 -8.11
N ASP A 858 24.67 -25.38 -8.74
CA ASP A 858 24.48 -26.28 -9.89
C ASP A 858 23.73 -27.56 -9.52
N LYS A 859 23.93 -28.06 -8.29
CA LYS A 859 23.19 -29.21 -7.76
C LYS A 859 21.73 -28.85 -7.52
N ALA A 860 21.46 -27.66 -7.01
CA ALA A 860 20.09 -27.15 -6.86
C ALA A 860 19.41 -27.01 -8.23
N ALA A 861 20.06 -26.39 -9.21
CA ALA A 861 19.52 -26.26 -10.57
C ALA A 861 19.32 -27.60 -11.28
N LYS A 862 20.17 -28.59 -11.01
CA LYS A 862 19.93 -29.96 -11.48
C LYS A 862 18.68 -30.56 -10.81
N ARG A 863 18.53 -30.43 -9.49
CA ARG A 863 17.35 -30.89 -8.76
C ARG A 863 16.06 -30.31 -9.34
N ILE A 864 16.03 -29.00 -9.60
CA ILE A 864 14.84 -28.34 -10.18
C ILE A 864 14.55 -28.84 -11.60
N ARG A 865 15.57 -29.07 -12.44
CA ARG A 865 15.38 -29.68 -13.78
C ARG A 865 14.84 -31.10 -13.71
N ASP A 866 15.28 -31.87 -12.72
CA ASP A 866 14.79 -33.24 -12.51
C ASP A 866 13.34 -33.24 -11.98
N LEU A 867 12.96 -32.24 -11.16
CA LEU A 867 11.61 -32.06 -10.62
C LEU A 867 10.59 -31.47 -11.61
N VAL A 868 11.03 -30.54 -12.46
CA VAL A 868 10.20 -29.85 -13.46
C VAL A 868 10.88 -29.92 -14.84
N PRO A 869 10.79 -31.07 -15.55
CA PRO A 869 11.50 -31.28 -16.83
C PRO A 869 11.09 -30.32 -17.95
N GLU A 870 9.86 -29.82 -17.91
CA GLU A 870 9.31 -28.86 -18.85
C GLU A 870 9.87 -27.43 -18.69
N ALA A 871 10.50 -27.11 -17.55
CA ALA A 871 11.04 -25.78 -17.28
C ALA A 871 12.45 -25.59 -17.84
N ARG A 872 12.70 -24.45 -18.49
CA ARG A 872 14.03 -24.02 -18.93
C ARG A 872 14.77 -23.37 -17.76
N VAL A 873 15.56 -24.16 -17.03
CA VAL A 873 16.27 -23.73 -15.81
C VAL A 873 17.70 -23.28 -16.12
N VAL A 874 18.09 -22.11 -15.60
CA VAL A 874 19.45 -21.56 -15.70
C VAL A 874 19.98 -21.07 -14.35
N VAL A 875 21.31 -20.90 -14.25
CA VAL A 875 22.00 -20.46 -13.04
C VAL A 875 22.58 -19.06 -13.21
N ALA A 876 22.42 -18.20 -12.19
CA ALA A 876 23.02 -16.88 -12.11
C ALA A 876 23.64 -16.60 -10.72
N HIS A 877 24.95 -16.41 -10.64
CA HIS A 877 25.65 -16.08 -9.40
C HIS A 877 26.86 -15.15 -9.62
N GLY A 878 27.36 -14.54 -8.54
CA GLY A 878 28.30 -13.40 -8.64
C GLY A 878 29.74 -13.77 -8.93
N GLN A 879 30.08 -15.05 -8.77
CA GLN A 879 31.36 -15.61 -9.21
C GLN A 879 31.39 -15.92 -10.72
N MET A 880 30.25 -15.79 -11.43
CA MET A 880 30.25 -15.93 -12.89
C MET A 880 31.01 -14.76 -13.50
N ASN A 881 31.55 -14.97 -14.70
CA ASN A 881 32.02 -13.85 -15.50
C ASN A 881 30.85 -12.88 -15.73
N GLU A 882 31.06 -11.58 -15.54
CA GLU A 882 30.05 -10.54 -15.74
C GLU A 882 29.36 -10.66 -17.11
N ASP A 883 30.12 -10.94 -18.18
CA ASP A 883 29.57 -11.12 -19.54
C ASP A 883 28.60 -12.32 -19.62
N GLN A 884 28.87 -13.38 -18.85
CA GLN A 884 28.03 -14.57 -18.82
C GLN A 884 26.79 -14.35 -17.96
N LEU A 885 26.96 -13.71 -16.80
CA LEU A 885 25.86 -13.37 -15.89
C LEU A 885 24.84 -12.48 -16.60
N GLU A 886 25.31 -11.45 -17.31
CA GLU A 886 24.47 -10.52 -18.03
C GLU A 886 23.72 -11.18 -19.19
N ARG A 887 24.37 -12.03 -19.99
CA ARG A 887 23.70 -12.80 -21.04
C ARG A 887 22.60 -13.72 -20.50
N THR A 888 22.86 -14.42 -19.40
CA THR A 888 21.84 -15.28 -18.76
C THR A 888 20.66 -14.46 -18.27
N VAL A 889 20.91 -13.30 -17.66
CA VAL A 889 19.86 -12.39 -17.19
C VAL A 889 19.06 -11.81 -18.36
N GLN A 890 19.72 -11.43 -19.46
CA GLN A 890 19.07 -10.92 -20.66
C GLN A 890 18.19 -11.99 -21.32
N GLY A 891 18.69 -13.22 -21.46
CA GLY A 891 17.90 -14.35 -21.96
C GLY A 891 16.71 -14.65 -21.05
N PHE A 892 16.88 -14.56 -19.73
CA PHE A 892 15.77 -14.67 -18.79
C PHE A 892 14.76 -13.52 -19.02
N TRP A 893 15.19 -12.27 -19.16
CA TRP A 893 14.29 -11.15 -19.46
C TRP A 893 13.53 -11.32 -20.79
N GLN A 894 14.18 -11.86 -21.82
CA GLN A 894 13.60 -12.17 -23.14
C GLN A 894 12.74 -13.43 -23.18
N ARG A 895 12.47 -14.06 -22.02
CA ARG A 895 11.69 -15.30 -21.87
C ARG A 895 12.30 -16.51 -22.59
N GLU A 896 13.62 -16.52 -22.76
CA GLU A 896 14.35 -17.70 -23.24
C GLU A 896 14.47 -18.77 -22.15
N TYR A 897 14.36 -18.37 -20.89
CA TYR A 897 14.43 -19.24 -19.71
C TYR A 897 13.25 -18.98 -18.76
N ASP A 898 12.81 -20.01 -18.04
CA ASP A 898 11.62 -19.93 -17.18
C ASP A 898 11.96 -19.85 -15.69
N VAL A 899 13.04 -20.51 -15.26
CA VAL A 899 13.46 -20.54 -13.85
C VAL A 899 14.90 -20.07 -13.73
N LEU A 900 15.11 -18.99 -12.98
CA LEU A 900 16.44 -18.48 -12.65
C LEU A 900 16.85 -18.91 -11.25
N VAL A 901 17.74 -19.92 -11.19
CA VAL A 901 18.37 -20.36 -9.94
C VAL A 901 19.52 -19.41 -9.62
N CYS A 902 19.37 -18.62 -8.57
CA CYS A 902 20.23 -17.48 -8.32
C CYS A 902 20.64 -17.33 -6.85
N THR A 903 21.72 -16.59 -6.61
CA THR A 903 22.04 -16.08 -5.25
C THR A 903 21.24 -14.80 -4.98
N THR A 904 21.54 -14.08 -3.88
CA THR A 904 20.92 -12.78 -3.57
C THR A 904 21.29 -11.65 -4.56
N ILE A 905 21.77 -11.96 -5.76
CA ILE A 905 22.11 -10.97 -6.80
C ILE A 905 20.86 -10.40 -7.46
N ILE A 906 19.73 -11.09 -7.35
CA ILE A 906 18.46 -10.51 -7.76
C ILE A 906 18.08 -9.29 -6.89
N GLU A 907 18.63 -9.20 -5.68
CA GLU A 907 18.53 -8.00 -4.84
C GLU A 907 19.08 -6.79 -5.61
N THR A 908 20.13 -6.99 -6.42
CA THR A 908 20.85 -6.00 -7.22
C THR A 908 20.33 -5.86 -8.65
N GLY A 909 19.23 -5.13 -8.79
CA GLY A 909 18.93 -4.45 -10.05
C GLY A 909 18.31 -5.28 -11.16
N LEU A 910 17.84 -6.51 -10.87
CA LEU A 910 16.93 -7.21 -11.79
C LEU A 910 15.50 -6.70 -11.53
N ASP A 911 14.93 -6.00 -12.49
CA ASP A 911 13.49 -5.73 -12.55
C ASP A 911 12.90 -6.57 -13.69
N ILE A 912 12.16 -7.61 -13.34
CA ILE A 912 11.56 -8.52 -14.31
C ILE A 912 10.09 -8.62 -13.98
N SER A 913 9.29 -7.81 -14.66
CA SER A 913 7.84 -7.68 -14.43
C SER A 913 7.08 -8.99 -14.62
N ASN A 914 7.63 -9.93 -15.39
CA ASN A 914 7.07 -11.26 -15.65
C ASN A 914 7.45 -12.31 -14.59
N ALA A 915 8.41 -12.01 -13.70
CA ALA A 915 8.80 -12.91 -12.64
C ALA A 915 7.92 -12.69 -11.41
N ASN A 916 6.83 -13.46 -11.27
CA ASN A 916 5.85 -13.25 -10.22
C ASN A 916 5.91 -14.29 -9.10
N THR A 917 6.78 -15.30 -9.18
CA THR A 917 7.00 -16.26 -8.08
C THR A 917 8.44 -16.27 -7.60
N LEU A 918 8.63 -16.12 -6.29
CA LEU A 918 9.89 -16.19 -5.58
C LEU A 918 9.90 -17.42 -4.67
N ILE A 919 10.93 -18.25 -4.78
CA ILE A 919 11.16 -19.39 -3.89
C ILE A 919 12.51 -19.20 -3.23
N VAL A 920 12.56 -19.15 -1.90
CA VAL A 920 13.79 -19.00 -1.11
C VAL A 920 14.02 -20.29 -0.30
N GLU A 921 14.98 -21.12 -0.73
CA GLU A 921 15.22 -22.45 -0.13
C GLU A 921 15.70 -22.39 1.34
N ARG A 922 16.42 -21.32 1.72
CA ARG A 922 17.06 -21.15 3.03
C ARG A 922 16.76 -19.78 3.62
N ALA A 923 15.48 -19.46 3.80
CA ALA A 923 15.04 -18.17 4.33
C ALA A 923 15.50 -17.94 5.79
N ASP A 924 15.69 -19.01 6.55
CA ASP A 924 16.29 -19.04 7.90
C ASP A 924 17.68 -18.36 7.97
N SER A 925 18.41 -18.34 6.86
CA SER A 925 19.78 -17.81 6.77
C SER A 925 19.90 -16.37 6.26
N LEU A 926 18.78 -15.75 5.85
CA LEU A 926 18.75 -14.39 5.31
C LEU A 926 18.18 -13.40 6.33
N GLY A 927 18.68 -12.16 6.32
CA GLY A 927 18.15 -11.10 7.19
C GLY A 927 16.84 -10.47 6.67
N LEU A 928 16.14 -9.70 7.51
CA LEU A 928 14.76 -9.28 7.24
C LEU A 928 14.68 -8.30 6.06
N SER A 929 15.55 -7.29 6.03
CA SER A 929 15.64 -6.38 4.87
C SER A 929 15.98 -7.10 3.56
N GLN A 930 16.78 -8.18 3.60
CA GLN A 930 17.07 -8.97 2.40
C GLN A 930 15.83 -9.71 1.94
N LEU A 931 15.12 -10.39 2.85
CA LEU A 931 13.86 -11.07 2.54
C LEU A 931 12.83 -10.10 1.96
N HIS A 932 12.71 -8.89 2.52
CA HIS A 932 11.84 -7.83 2.01
C HIS A 932 12.22 -7.36 0.62
N GLN A 933 13.52 -7.10 0.38
CA GLN A 933 14.00 -6.68 -0.93
C GLN A 933 13.83 -7.78 -1.98
N LEU A 934 14.06 -9.05 -1.63
CA LEU A 934 13.81 -10.19 -2.52
C LEU A 934 12.31 -10.30 -2.84
N ARG A 935 11.43 -10.21 -1.83
CA ARG A 935 9.97 -10.21 -2.02
C ARG A 935 9.53 -9.09 -2.97
N GLY A 936 10.08 -7.89 -2.78
CA GLY A 936 9.80 -6.74 -3.64
C GLY A 936 10.29 -6.88 -5.09
N ARG A 937 11.01 -7.96 -5.45
CA ARG A 937 11.43 -8.27 -6.82
C ARG A 937 10.37 -9.07 -7.60
N VAL A 938 9.34 -9.58 -6.94
CA VAL A 938 8.21 -10.29 -7.56
C VAL A 938 6.89 -9.56 -7.32
N GLY A 939 5.87 -9.84 -8.13
CA GLY A 939 4.55 -9.17 -8.02
C GLY A 939 4.63 -7.69 -8.38
N ARG A 940 5.29 -7.39 -9.50
CA ARG A 940 5.46 -6.02 -10.03
C ARG A 940 4.50 -5.66 -11.14
N SER A 941 3.79 -6.66 -11.67
CA SER A 941 2.75 -6.49 -12.68
C SER A 941 1.36 -6.57 -12.03
N ARG A 942 0.30 -6.50 -12.83
CA ARG A 942 -1.09 -6.77 -12.42
C ARG A 942 -1.28 -8.19 -11.87
N GLU A 943 -0.40 -9.11 -12.26
CA GLU A 943 -0.42 -10.48 -11.76
C GLU A 943 0.08 -10.52 -10.31
N ARG A 944 -0.74 -11.09 -9.43
CA ARG A 944 -0.38 -11.24 -8.03
C ARG A 944 0.90 -12.07 -7.87
N GLY A 945 1.81 -11.58 -7.04
CA GLY A 945 3.08 -12.23 -6.75
C GLY A 945 2.98 -13.24 -5.60
N TYR A 946 3.87 -14.24 -5.60
CA TYR A 946 3.96 -15.25 -4.54
C TYR A 946 5.39 -15.37 -4.05
N ALA A 947 5.57 -15.43 -2.73
CA ALA A 947 6.87 -15.61 -2.10
C ALA A 947 6.82 -16.80 -1.13
N TYR A 948 7.61 -17.84 -1.42
CA TYR A 948 7.78 -19.02 -0.58
C TYR A 948 9.09 -18.90 0.19
N PHE A 949 9.01 -18.65 1.49
CA PHE A 949 10.15 -18.62 2.41
C PHE A 949 10.28 -19.96 3.12
N LEU A 950 11.18 -20.78 2.62
CA LEU A 950 11.32 -22.17 3.05
C LEU A 950 12.49 -22.33 4.03
N TYR A 951 12.34 -23.27 4.97
CA TYR A 951 13.40 -23.68 5.89
C TYR A 951 13.53 -25.22 5.95
N PRO A 952 14.70 -25.76 6.32
CA PRO A 952 14.89 -27.21 6.36
C PRO A 952 13.99 -27.88 7.42
N PRO A 953 13.26 -28.97 7.08
CA PRO A 953 12.36 -29.65 8.04
C PRO A 953 13.11 -30.33 9.18
N GLU A 954 14.34 -30.79 8.95
CA GLU A 954 15.12 -31.56 9.93
C GLU A 954 15.74 -30.69 11.05
N LYS A 955 15.72 -29.35 10.91
CA LYS A 955 16.41 -28.44 11.83
C LYS A 955 15.43 -27.54 12.57
N PRO A 956 15.55 -27.42 13.90
CA PRO A 956 14.77 -26.44 14.64
C PRO A 956 15.19 -25.01 14.25
N LEU A 957 14.22 -24.12 14.15
CA LEU A 957 14.45 -22.69 13.97
C LEU A 957 14.90 -22.05 15.28
N THR A 958 15.77 -21.05 15.20
CA THR A 958 16.04 -20.17 16.35
C THR A 958 14.85 -19.23 16.55
N GLU A 959 14.61 -18.79 17.78
CA GLU A 959 13.55 -17.82 18.11
C GLU A 959 13.62 -16.57 17.22
N THR A 960 14.83 -16.01 17.05
CA THR A 960 15.08 -14.87 16.15
C THR A 960 14.81 -15.13 14.66
N ALA A 961 14.96 -16.38 14.20
CA ALA A 961 14.66 -16.74 12.82
C ALA A 961 13.15 -16.95 12.63
N TYR A 962 12.49 -17.55 13.62
CA TYR A 962 11.04 -17.69 13.65
C TYR A 962 10.35 -16.32 13.64
N ASP A 963 10.72 -15.43 14.57
CA ASP A 963 10.14 -14.08 14.66
C ASP A 963 10.32 -13.29 13.37
N ARG A 964 11.50 -13.41 12.74
CA ARG A 964 11.80 -12.75 11.48
C ARG A 964 10.92 -13.27 10.33
N LEU A 965 10.75 -14.59 10.24
CA LEU A 965 9.91 -15.21 9.22
C LEU A 965 8.41 -14.93 9.46
N ALA A 966 7.97 -14.94 10.72
CA ALA A 966 6.62 -14.53 11.09
C ALA A 966 6.36 -13.06 10.73
N THR A 967 7.33 -12.17 11.03
CA THR A 967 7.26 -10.74 10.72
C THR A 967 7.09 -10.50 9.22
N ILE A 968 7.86 -11.19 8.35
CA ILE A 968 7.74 -10.98 6.90
C ILE A 968 6.43 -11.53 6.33
N ALA A 969 5.84 -12.58 6.93
CA ALA A 969 4.53 -13.10 6.56
C ALA A 969 3.40 -12.16 6.98
N GLN A 970 3.45 -11.63 8.22
CA GLN A 970 2.44 -10.71 8.76
C GLN A 970 2.47 -9.35 8.05
N ASN A 971 3.66 -8.84 7.71
CA ASN A 971 3.84 -7.57 7.01
C ASN A 971 3.89 -7.77 5.49
N SER A 972 2.90 -8.48 4.94
CA SER A 972 2.77 -8.81 3.51
C SER A 972 2.24 -7.66 2.65
N ASP A 973 1.73 -6.59 3.27
CA ASP A 973 1.14 -5.45 2.56
C ASP A 973 2.18 -4.57 1.86
N LEU A 974 1.69 -3.88 0.85
CA LEU A 974 2.41 -2.83 0.13
C LEU A 974 2.58 -1.62 1.07
N GLY A 975 3.81 -1.10 1.20
CA GLY A 975 4.12 0.04 2.07
C GLY A 975 4.65 -0.38 3.44
N ALA A 976 4.67 -1.69 3.72
CA ALA A 976 5.25 -2.24 4.94
C ALA A 976 6.79 -2.07 5.00
N GLY A 977 7.45 -1.59 3.95
CA GLY A 977 8.90 -1.40 3.90
C GLY A 977 9.47 -0.58 5.05
N MET A 978 8.73 0.43 5.54
CA MET A 978 9.12 1.20 6.73
C MET A 978 9.01 0.37 8.01
N ALA A 979 7.88 -0.29 8.24
CA ALA A 979 7.67 -1.15 9.41
C ALA A 979 8.70 -2.29 9.46
N VAL A 980 8.99 -2.88 8.30
CA VAL A 980 9.99 -3.95 8.14
C VAL A 980 11.40 -3.42 8.34
N ALA A 981 11.74 -2.20 7.90
CA ALA A 981 13.03 -1.57 8.15
C ALA A 981 13.23 -1.23 9.64
N MET A 982 12.20 -0.69 10.30
CA MET A 982 12.20 -0.45 11.74
C MET A 982 12.37 -1.77 12.51
N LYS A 983 11.66 -2.83 12.09
CA LYS A 983 11.78 -4.16 12.71
C LYS A 983 13.12 -4.83 12.40
N ASP A 984 13.71 -4.64 11.22
CA ASP A 984 15.06 -5.13 10.89
C ASP A 984 16.11 -4.41 11.73
N LEU A 985 15.93 -3.12 12.01
CA LEU A 985 16.76 -2.34 12.94
C LEU A 985 16.61 -2.84 14.39
N GLU A 986 15.38 -3.18 14.82
CA GLU A 986 15.12 -3.83 16.11
C GLU A 986 15.81 -5.19 16.21
N ILE A 987 15.67 -6.04 15.18
CA ILE A 987 16.14 -7.44 15.17
C ILE A 987 17.66 -7.54 15.00
N ARG A 988 18.28 -6.74 14.12
CA ARG A 988 19.73 -6.78 13.87
C ARG A 988 20.54 -5.94 14.86
N GLY A 989 19.89 -4.96 15.48
CA GLY A 989 20.56 -3.91 16.22
C GLY A 989 21.21 -2.85 15.36
N ALA A 990 21.35 -1.65 15.95
CA ALA A 990 22.07 -0.52 15.37
C ALA A 990 23.57 -0.83 15.08
N GLY A 991 24.08 -1.92 15.68
CA GLY A 991 25.37 -2.59 15.51
C GLY A 991 26.08 -2.44 14.16
N ASN A 992 25.43 -2.93 13.10
CA ASN A 992 26.07 -3.17 11.80
C ASN A 992 25.81 -2.08 10.75
N VAL A 993 24.86 -1.17 11.00
CA VAL A 993 24.35 -0.26 9.97
C VAL A 993 25.02 1.13 10.02
N LEU A 994 25.58 1.52 11.17
CA LEU A 994 26.10 2.86 11.42
C LEU A 994 27.64 2.92 11.50
N GLY A 995 28.34 1.85 11.09
CA GLY A 995 29.77 1.72 11.29
C GLY A 995 30.12 1.36 12.74
N ALA A 996 31.25 0.65 12.93
CA ALA A 996 31.59 0.01 14.19
C ALA A 996 31.76 0.98 15.38
N GLU A 997 32.01 2.28 15.14
CA GLU A 997 32.19 3.27 16.21
C GLU A 997 30.87 3.87 16.71
N GLN A 998 29.86 4.04 15.84
CA GLN A 998 28.60 4.70 16.21
C GLN A 998 27.60 3.74 16.86
N SER A 999 27.68 2.46 16.53
CA SER A 999 26.73 1.46 17.00
C SER A 999 26.77 1.23 18.52
N GLY A 1000 27.94 1.40 19.14
CA GLY A 1000 28.08 1.31 20.60
C GLY A 1000 27.34 2.43 21.35
N HIS A 1001 27.14 3.60 20.73
CA HIS A 1001 26.40 4.69 21.34
C HIS A 1001 24.89 4.46 21.28
N VAL A 1002 24.38 3.97 20.14
CA VAL A 1002 22.94 3.71 19.95
C VAL A 1002 22.46 2.58 20.88
N ALA A 1003 23.20 1.48 21.01
CA ALA A 1003 22.85 0.41 21.95
C ALA A 1003 22.82 0.89 23.42
N GLY A 1004 23.58 1.94 23.75
CA GLY A 1004 23.62 2.49 25.10
C GLY A 1004 22.46 3.41 25.46
N VAL A 1005 21.86 4.12 24.49
CA VAL A 1005 20.81 5.12 24.74
C VAL A 1005 19.46 4.81 24.08
N GLY A 1006 19.41 3.88 23.12
CA GLY A 1006 18.26 3.63 22.26
C GLY A 1006 18.24 4.54 21.02
N PHE A 1007 17.73 4.01 19.91
CA PHE A 1007 17.71 4.70 18.61
C PHE A 1007 16.90 6.01 18.62
N ASP A 1008 15.70 6.04 19.19
CA ASP A 1008 14.85 7.24 19.22
C ASP A 1008 15.52 8.41 19.93
N LEU A 1009 16.00 8.19 21.16
CA LEU A 1009 16.72 9.21 21.92
C LEU A 1009 18.02 9.64 21.20
N TYR A 1010 18.71 8.70 20.55
CA TYR A 1010 19.90 9.03 19.76
C TYR A 1010 19.56 10.00 18.62
N VAL A 1011 18.49 9.75 17.84
CA VAL A 1011 18.03 10.65 16.77
C VAL A 1011 17.62 12.01 17.32
N ARG A 1012 16.90 12.07 18.45
CA ARG A 1012 16.56 13.34 19.11
C ARG A 1012 17.81 14.15 19.47
N LEU A 1013 18.84 13.51 20.03
CA LEU A 1013 20.11 14.16 20.33
C LEU A 1013 20.81 14.71 19.07
N VAL A 1014 20.66 14.03 17.91
CA VAL A 1014 21.21 14.48 16.63
C VAL A 1014 20.47 15.74 16.16
N GLY A 1015 19.14 15.74 16.20
CA GLY A 1015 18.32 16.91 15.90
C GLY A 1015 18.71 18.13 16.74
N GLU A 1016 18.75 17.98 18.08
CA GLU A 1016 19.17 19.04 19.00
C GLU A 1016 20.57 19.59 18.68
N ALA A 1017 21.53 18.71 18.37
CA ALA A 1017 22.89 19.12 18.05
C ALA A 1017 22.94 19.92 16.75
N VAL A 1018 22.22 19.46 15.72
CA VAL A 1018 22.15 20.13 14.41
C VAL A 1018 21.48 21.50 14.52
N GLU A 1019 20.37 21.62 15.24
CA GLU A 1019 19.72 22.92 15.49
C GLU A 1019 20.64 23.89 16.23
N ALA A 1020 21.35 23.41 17.26
CA ALA A 1020 22.31 24.23 17.99
C ALA A 1020 23.46 24.74 17.09
N TYR A 1021 23.99 23.89 16.21
CA TYR A 1021 25.01 24.29 15.23
C TYR A 1021 24.46 25.24 14.17
N ARG A 1022 23.22 25.04 13.70
CA ARG A 1022 22.56 25.95 12.74
C ARG A 1022 22.32 27.32 13.35
N ALA A 1023 21.81 27.37 14.58
CA ALA A 1023 21.65 28.62 15.33
C ALA A 1023 22.99 29.35 15.50
N ALA A 1024 24.06 28.62 15.80
CA ALA A 1024 25.40 29.18 15.89
C ALA A 1024 25.93 29.72 14.55
N ALA A 1025 25.66 29.03 13.43
CA ALA A 1025 26.04 29.48 12.09
C ALA A 1025 25.25 30.73 11.64
N ASP A 1026 23.96 30.82 11.98
CA ASP A 1026 23.07 31.96 11.69
C ASP A 1026 23.26 33.14 12.66
N GLY A 1027 24.14 33.03 13.66
CA GLY A 1027 24.35 34.06 14.69
C GLY A 1027 23.16 34.24 15.66
N LYS A 1028 22.25 33.27 15.74
CA LYS A 1028 21.13 33.25 16.69
C LYS A 1028 21.59 32.71 18.05
N PRO A 1029 21.01 33.18 19.17
CA PRO A 1029 21.30 32.59 20.47
C PRO A 1029 20.95 31.10 20.47
N ILE A 1030 21.84 30.26 20.99
CA ILE A 1030 21.60 28.84 21.20
C ILE A 1030 20.58 28.72 22.33
N VAL A 1031 19.30 28.61 21.99
CA VAL A 1031 18.23 28.34 22.94
C VAL A 1031 18.06 26.83 23.02
N THR A 1032 18.93 26.15 23.75
CA THR A 1032 18.62 24.78 24.22
C THR A 1032 17.71 24.93 25.43
N GLU A 1033 16.44 25.25 25.21
CA GLU A 1033 15.43 25.14 26.25
C GLU A 1033 15.07 23.65 26.36
N GLU A 1034 15.71 22.94 27.29
CA GLU A 1034 15.16 21.68 27.77
C GLU A 1034 13.76 21.99 28.31
N THR A 1035 12.72 21.47 27.64
CA THR A 1035 11.33 21.60 28.06
C THR A 1035 11.21 21.13 29.50
N LYS A 1036 11.05 22.08 30.42
CA LYS A 1036 10.93 21.75 31.84
C LYS A 1036 9.61 21.03 32.06
N GLU A 1037 9.67 19.89 32.74
CA GLU A 1037 8.51 19.12 33.12
C GLU A 1037 7.58 19.98 33.99
N VAL A 1038 6.30 20.00 33.62
CA VAL A 1038 5.26 20.66 34.41
C VAL A 1038 4.43 19.58 35.08
N ARG A 1039 4.71 19.35 36.36
CA ARG A 1039 3.97 18.41 37.18
C ARG A 1039 2.68 19.06 37.67
N ILE A 1040 1.54 18.52 37.24
CA ILE A 1040 0.22 18.94 37.72
C ILE A 1040 -0.35 17.84 38.62
N ASP A 1041 -0.52 18.14 39.90
CA ASP A 1041 -1.13 17.24 40.89
C ASP A 1041 -2.32 17.92 41.57
N LEU A 1042 -3.44 17.92 40.85
CA LEU A 1042 -4.70 18.52 41.26
C LEU A 1042 -5.77 17.42 41.44
N PRO A 1043 -6.79 17.63 42.31
CA PRO A 1043 -7.89 16.70 42.51
C PRO A 1043 -8.88 16.77 41.33
N VAL A 1044 -8.42 16.29 40.17
CA VAL A 1044 -9.14 16.25 38.91
C VAL A 1044 -9.13 14.81 38.42
N ASP A 1045 -10.31 14.25 38.18
CA ASP A 1045 -10.44 12.93 37.59
C ASP A 1045 -10.30 13.02 36.06
N ALA A 1046 -9.06 12.99 35.59
CA ALA A 1046 -8.65 13.15 34.20
C ALA A 1046 -7.95 11.87 33.71
N HIS A 1047 -8.66 11.05 32.96
CA HIS A 1047 -8.16 9.83 32.35
C HIS A 1047 -8.97 9.51 31.09
N ILE A 1048 -8.47 8.59 30.26
CA ILE A 1048 -9.21 8.03 29.14
C ILE A 1048 -9.88 6.74 29.61
N PRO A 1049 -11.21 6.67 29.67
CA PRO A 1049 -11.88 5.47 30.16
C PRO A 1049 -11.76 4.30 29.14
N PRO A 1050 -11.65 3.04 29.61
CA PRO A 1050 -11.62 1.87 28.73
C PRO A 1050 -12.84 1.75 27.83
N ASP A 1051 -14.01 2.23 28.28
CA ASP A 1051 -15.25 2.19 27.51
C ASP A 1051 -15.23 3.15 26.30
N TYR A 1052 -14.36 4.18 26.33
CA TYR A 1052 -14.14 5.10 25.20
C TYR A 1052 -13.04 4.60 24.27
N ILE A 1053 -11.91 4.14 24.83
CA ILE A 1053 -10.82 3.51 24.07
C ILE A 1053 -10.42 2.18 24.73
N ALA A 1054 -11.00 1.08 24.25
CA ALA A 1054 -10.76 -0.26 24.81
C ALA A 1054 -9.33 -0.74 24.60
N SER A 1055 -8.75 -0.53 23.42
CA SER A 1055 -7.38 -0.93 23.10
C SER A 1055 -6.36 -0.10 23.87
N ASP A 1056 -5.59 -0.73 24.76
CA ASP A 1056 -4.53 -0.08 25.53
C ASP A 1056 -3.49 0.61 24.62
N ARG A 1057 -3.20 -0.01 23.45
CA ARG A 1057 -2.30 0.54 22.43
C ARG A 1057 -2.79 1.89 21.91
N LEU A 1058 -4.07 1.98 21.54
CA LEU A 1058 -4.68 3.22 21.04
C LEU A 1058 -4.83 4.26 22.15
N ARG A 1059 -5.07 3.82 23.38
CA ARG A 1059 -5.15 4.71 24.55
C ARG A 1059 -3.81 5.37 24.86
N LEU A 1060 -2.72 4.61 24.82
CA LEU A 1060 -1.35 5.13 24.97
C LEU A 1060 -0.98 6.14 23.88
N GLU A 1061 -1.39 5.87 22.64
CA GLU A 1061 -1.23 6.82 21.52
C GLU A 1061 -1.98 8.14 21.80
N ALA A 1062 -3.24 8.06 22.21
CA ALA A 1062 -4.06 9.23 22.54
C ALA A 1062 -3.44 10.05 23.68
N TYR A 1063 -3.00 9.41 24.77
CA TYR A 1063 -2.29 10.10 25.85
C TYR A 1063 -1.00 10.76 25.37
N ARG A 1064 -0.21 10.08 24.54
CA ARG A 1064 1.03 10.63 23.99
C ARG A 1064 0.76 11.85 23.11
N LYS A 1065 -0.25 11.81 22.23
CA LYS A 1065 -0.64 12.95 21.38
C LYS A 1065 -1.08 14.15 22.22
N LEU A 1066 -1.90 13.93 23.25
CA LEU A 1066 -2.30 14.98 24.20
C LEU A 1066 -1.12 15.55 25.01
N ALA A 1067 -0.14 14.71 25.38
CA ALA A 1067 1.05 15.13 26.11
C ALA A 1067 2.06 15.90 25.24
N ALA A 1068 2.19 15.51 23.96
CA ALA A 1068 3.11 16.08 22.99
C ALA A 1068 2.66 17.42 22.41
N ALA A 1069 1.35 17.74 22.44
CA ALA A 1069 0.84 19.00 21.93
C ALA A 1069 1.53 20.22 22.59
N HIS A 1070 1.98 21.16 21.77
CA HIS A 1070 2.73 22.34 22.18
C HIS A 1070 1.91 23.64 22.15
N ASP A 1071 0.78 23.65 21.45
CA ASP A 1071 -0.13 24.78 21.38
C ASP A 1071 -1.61 24.36 21.35
N ASP A 1072 -2.51 25.35 21.47
CA ASP A 1072 -3.95 25.12 21.47
C ASP A 1072 -4.48 24.63 20.10
N THR A 1073 -3.77 24.90 19.00
CA THR A 1073 -4.19 24.46 17.66
C THR A 1073 -3.90 22.98 17.43
N GLU A 1074 -2.72 22.51 17.84
CA GLU A 1074 -2.36 21.09 17.87
C GLU A 1074 -3.29 20.33 18.83
N LEU A 1075 -3.56 20.89 20.01
CA LEU A 1075 -4.48 20.27 20.97
C LEU A 1075 -5.91 20.17 20.40
N ALA A 1076 -6.39 21.21 19.71
CA ALA A 1076 -7.69 21.17 19.03
C ALA A 1076 -7.73 20.11 17.92
N ALA A 1077 -6.64 19.95 17.17
CA ALA A 1077 -6.54 18.92 16.14
C ALA A 1077 -6.56 17.49 16.73
N VAL A 1078 -5.94 17.28 17.90
CA VAL A 1078 -6.04 16.00 18.62
C VAL A 1078 -7.45 15.75 19.12
N VAL A 1079 -8.15 16.78 19.61
CA VAL A 1079 -9.56 16.67 20.02
C VAL A 1079 -10.46 16.33 18.83
N GLU A 1080 -10.30 17.02 17.69
CA GLU A 1080 -11.02 16.73 16.46
C GLU A 1080 -10.78 15.27 16.01
N GLU A 1081 -9.54 14.79 16.14
CA GLU A 1081 -9.17 13.40 15.83
C GLU A 1081 -9.85 12.40 16.78
N LEU A 1082 -9.85 12.67 18.09
CA LEU A 1082 -10.50 11.80 19.09
C LEU A 1082 -12.01 11.72 18.83
N VAL A 1083 -12.64 12.85 18.51
CA VAL A 1083 -14.06 12.91 18.21
C VAL A 1083 -14.39 12.15 16.93
N ASP A 1084 -13.61 12.33 15.87
CA ASP A 1084 -13.80 11.61 14.61
C ASP A 1084 -13.66 10.09 14.80
N ARG A 1085 -12.64 9.64 15.55
CA ARG A 1085 -12.29 8.21 15.68
C ARG A 1085 -13.08 7.43 16.74
N TYR A 1086 -13.54 8.10 17.79
CA TYR A 1086 -14.12 7.45 18.98
C TYR A 1086 -15.45 8.09 19.42
N GLY A 1087 -15.91 9.15 18.76
CA GLY A 1087 -17.14 9.86 19.09
C GLY A 1087 -16.95 10.93 20.17
N PRO A 1088 -18.05 11.50 20.71
CA PRO A 1088 -18.02 12.61 21.65
C PRO A 1088 -17.11 12.35 22.87
N LEU A 1089 -16.43 13.38 23.35
CA LEU A 1089 -15.53 13.24 24.49
C LEU A 1089 -16.30 12.94 25.79
N PRO A 1090 -15.92 11.88 26.54
CA PRO A 1090 -16.38 11.68 27.91
C PRO A 1090 -15.94 12.82 28.83
N VAL A 1091 -16.60 12.95 29.98
CA VAL A 1091 -16.29 14.01 30.96
C VAL A 1091 -14.83 13.93 31.44
N GLU A 1092 -14.31 12.72 31.63
CA GLU A 1092 -12.95 12.43 32.07
C GLU A 1092 -11.91 12.83 31.02
N VAL A 1093 -12.21 12.61 29.74
CA VAL A 1093 -11.34 12.99 28.62
C VAL A 1093 -11.37 14.51 28.41
N GLY A 1094 -12.55 15.14 28.54
CA GLY A 1094 -12.66 16.60 28.53
C GLY A 1094 -11.81 17.24 29.62
N ARG A 1095 -11.82 16.68 30.84
CA ARG A 1095 -10.94 17.11 31.95
C ARG A 1095 -9.46 16.92 31.63
N LEU A 1096 -9.09 15.83 30.95
CA LEU A 1096 -7.71 15.60 30.51
C LEU A 1096 -7.23 16.67 29.52
N VAL A 1097 -8.09 17.07 28.57
CA VAL A 1097 -7.82 18.20 27.67
C VAL A 1097 -7.70 19.52 28.45
N SER A 1098 -8.54 19.75 29.47
CA SER A 1098 -8.42 20.91 30.36
C SER A 1098 -7.08 20.94 31.12
N VAL A 1099 -6.58 19.78 31.57
CA VAL A 1099 -5.27 19.64 32.20
C VAL A 1099 -4.15 19.97 31.22
N ALA A 1100 -4.25 19.50 29.96
CA ALA A 1100 -3.28 19.82 28.90
C ALA A 1100 -3.25 21.33 28.59
N LYS A 1101 -4.41 21.98 28.45
CA LYS A 1101 -4.52 23.44 28.31
C LYS A 1101 -3.87 24.18 29.48
N LEU A 1102 -4.12 23.74 30.73
CA LEU A 1102 -3.48 24.33 31.91
C LEU A 1102 -1.96 24.15 31.89
N ARG A 1103 -1.47 23.00 31.38
CA ARG A 1103 -0.03 22.73 31.22
C ARG A 1103 0.62 23.70 30.24
N LEU A 1104 -0.02 23.95 29.09
CA LEU A 1104 0.45 24.93 28.11
C LEU A 1104 0.53 26.33 28.72
N LEU A 1105 -0.50 26.72 29.47
CA LEU A 1105 -0.50 27.99 30.20
C LEU A 1105 0.65 28.02 31.23
N ALA A 1106 0.81 26.99 32.05
CA ALA A 1106 1.84 26.91 33.07
C ALA A 1106 3.27 27.01 32.48
N ARG A 1107 3.51 26.39 31.32
CA ARG A 1107 4.78 26.50 30.57
C ARG A 1107 5.07 27.97 30.21
N SER A 1108 4.07 28.73 29.77
CA SER A 1108 4.25 30.16 29.45
C SER A 1108 4.62 31.06 30.64
N TYR A 1109 4.42 30.57 31.88
CA TYR A 1109 4.81 31.24 33.12
C TYR A 1109 6.06 30.62 33.79
N ASP A 1110 6.77 29.71 33.13
CA ASP A 1110 7.92 28.97 33.67
C ASP A 1110 7.62 28.15 34.95
N ILE A 1111 6.35 27.74 35.14
CA ILE A 1111 5.95 26.94 36.30
C ILE A 1111 6.24 25.47 36.03
N ALA A 1112 6.93 24.80 36.95
CA ALA A 1112 7.30 23.39 36.85
C ALA A 1112 6.43 22.48 37.73
N GLU A 1113 5.74 23.02 38.74
CA GLU A 1113 4.98 22.25 39.70
C GLU A 1113 3.72 23.00 40.15
N ILE A 1114 2.56 22.35 40.01
CA ILE A 1114 1.24 22.79 40.47
C ILE A 1114 0.65 21.67 41.31
N VAL A 1115 0.70 21.78 42.64
CA VAL A 1115 0.34 20.67 43.54
C VAL A 1115 -0.61 21.14 44.63
N VAL A 1116 -1.62 20.31 44.94
CA VAL A 1116 -2.47 20.48 46.13
C VAL A 1116 -1.96 19.57 47.25
N THR A 1117 -1.58 20.17 48.38
CA THR A 1117 -1.28 19.42 49.61
C THR A 1117 -2.33 19.73 50.67
N GLY A 1118 -3.19 18.77 50.99
CA GLY A 1118 -4.30 18.94 51.92
C GLY A 1118 -5.35 19.90 51.37
N THR A 1119 -5.35 21.16 51.83
CA THR A 1119 -6.26 22.22 51.33
C THR A 1119 -5.53 23.41 50.71
N THR A 1120 -4.21 23.31 50.55
CA THR A 1120 -3.35 24.39 50.06
C THR A 1120 -2.81 24.05 48.68
N LEU A 1121 -3.06 24.94 47.72
CA LEU A 1121 -2.47 24.95 46.39
C LEU A 1121 -1.06 25.55 46.46
N LYS A 1122 -0.10 24.90 45.80
CA LYS A 1122 1.30 25.32 45.68
C LYS A 1122 1.68 25.45 44.21
N LEU A 1123 2.31 26.56 43.85
CA LEU A 1123 2.83 26.84 42.50
C LEU A 1123 4.32 27.15 42.60
N ALA A 1124 5.17 26.44 41.85
CA ALA A 1124 6.61 26.68 41.83
C ALA A 1124 7.27 26.26 40.49
N PRO A 1125 8.38 26.90 40.10
CA PRO A 1125 8.79 28.25 40.52
C PRO A 1125 7.93 29.30 39.82
N LEU A 1126 7.58 30.39 40.51
CA LEU A 1126 6.92 31.54 39.92
C LEU A 1126 7.66 32.82 40.35
N SER A 1127 8.32 33.47 39.39
CA SER A 1127 9.03 34.72 39.65
C SER A 1127 8.04 35.89 39.60
N LEU A 1128 7.79 36.52 40.75
CA LEU A 1128 6.84 37.62 40.87
C LEU A 1128 7.56 38.93 41.16
N PRO A 1129 7.53 39.92 40.25
CA PRO A 1129 7.92 41.30 40.56
C PRO A 1129 7.08 41.88 41.69
N ASP A 1130 7.58 42.90 42.38
CA ASP A 1130 6.89 43.54 43.53
C ASP A 1130 5.45 43.97 43.20
N SER A 1131 5.21 44.43 41.96
CA SER A 1131 3.87 44.78 41.46
C SER A 1131 2.91 43.59 41.43
N LYS A 1132 3.37 42.41 40.99
CA LYS A 1132 2.58 41.16 40.99
C LYS A 1132 2.43 40.59 42.40
N GLN A 1133 3.41 40.76 43.28
CA GLN A 1133 3.29 40.36 44.69
C GLN A 1133 2.22 41.16 45.44
N LEU A 1134 2.19 42.49 45.25
CA LEU A 1134 1.14 43.35 45.81
C LEU A 1134 -0.24 42.98 45.24
N ARG A 1135 -0.30 42.65 43.94
CA ARG A 1135 -1.54 42.20 43.29
C ARG A 1135 -2.02 40.86 43.83
N LEU A 1136 -1.12 39.88 44.00
CA LEU A 1136 -1.42 38.58 44.62
C LEU A 1136 -2.02 38.78 46.02
N LYS A 1137 -1.38 39.60 46.86
CA LYS A 1137 -1.84 39.87 48.23
C LYS A 1137 -3.17 40.65 48.26
N ARG A 1138 -3.46 41.46 47.24
CA ARG A 1138 -4.72 42.20 47.11
C ARG A 1138 -5.88 41.30 46.67
N LEU A 1139 -5.65 40.44 45.68
CA LEU A 1139 -6.67 39.54 45.11
C LEU A 1139 -6.90 38.30 45.99
N TYR A 1140 -5.83 37.79 46.61
CA TYR A 1140 -5.85 36.60 47.45
C TYR A 1140 -5.15 36.90 48.78
N PRO A 1141 -5.85 37.50 49.77
CA PRO A 1141 -5.24 37.96 51.03
C PRO A 1141 -4.53 36.86 51.84
N SER A 1142 -4.99 35.61 51.70
CA SER A 1142 -4.43 34.43 52.36
C SER A 1142 -3.25 33.79 51.61
N ALA A 1143 -2.83 34.36 50.48
CA ALA A 1143 -1.72 33.85 49.70
C ALA A 1143 -0.37 34.26 50.33
N THR A 1144 0.60 33.36 50.26
CA THR A 1144 1.98 33.59 50.71
C THR A 1144 2.94 33.37 49.54
N TYR A 1145 3.95 34.24 49.43
CA TYR A 1145 5.01 34.13 48.43
C TYR A 1145 6.38 34.02 49.10
N ARG A 1146 7.16 33.02 48.70
CA ARG A 1146 8.55 32.84 49.16
C ARG A 1146 9.50 33.11 48.00
N ALA A 1147 10.08 34.31 47.98
CA ALA A 1147 10.98 34.77 46.91
C ALA A 1147 12.19 33.85 46.67
N ALA A 1148 12.77 33.28 47.75
CA ALA A 1148 13.96 32.41 47.64
C ALA A 1148 13.74 31.12 46.85
N SER A 1149 12.51 30.59 46.84
CA SER A 1149 12.15 29.36 46.12
C SER A 1149 11.12 29.60 45.01
N GLY A 1150 10.74 30.85 44.75
CA GLY A 1150 9.65 31.21 43.83
C GLY A 1150 8.30 30.55 44.18
N LEU A 1151 8.07 30.17 45.44
CA LEU A 1151 6.91 29.36 45.81
C LEU A 1151 5.72 30.25 46.18
N VAL A 1152 4.60 30.10 45.48
CA VAL A 1152 3.30 30.68 45.85
C VAL A 1152 2.45 29.61 46.53
N GLN A 1153 1.86 29.94 47.68
CA GLN A 1153 0.93 29.05 48.39
C GLN A 1153 -0.35 29.79 48.74
N LEU A 1154 -1.50 29.18 48.46
CA LEU A 1154 -2.81 29.73 48.79
C LEU A 1154 -3.84 28.61 49.08
N PRO A 1155 -4.84 28.85 49.94
CA PRO A 1155 -5.89 27.86 50.17
C PRO A 1155 -6.77 27.69 48.93
N LEU A 1156 -7.20 26.46 48.64
CA LEU A 1156 -8.19 26.19 47.59
C LEU A 1156 -9.54 26.86 47.92
N PRO A 1157 -10.27 27.42 46.94
CA PRO A 1157 -11.62 27.92 47.14
C PRO A 1157 -12.56 26.84 47.69
N ARG A 1158 -13.60 27.28 48.41
CA ARG A 1158 -14.70 26.40 48.83
C ARG A 1158 -15.83 26.50 47.81
N VAL A 1159 -16.59 25.43 47.63
CA VAL A 1159 -17.79 25.41 46.79
C VAL A 1159 -18.88 26.32 47.38
N THR A 1160 -18.95 26.43 48.71
CA THR A 1160 -19.83 27.38 49.42
C THR A 1160 -19.07 28.06 50.57
N ASP A 1161 -19.50 29.27 50.97
CA ASP A 1161 -18.82 30.10 51.98
C ASP A 1161 -18.91 29.58 53.44
N SER A 1162 -19.27 28.30 53.64
CA SER A 1162 -19.39 27.70 54.97
C SER A 1162 -18.06 27.12 55.48
N VAL A 1163 -17.86 27.15 56.80
CA VAL A 1163 -16.70 26.53 57.47
C VAL A 1163 -16.90 25.02 57.50
N GLY A 1164 -16.33 24.33 56.52
CA GLY A 1164 -16.44 22.87 56.38
C GLY A 1164 -16.90 22.40 54.99
N ALA A 1165 -17.29 23.32 54.10
CA ALA A 1165 -17.64 22.99 52.73
C ALA A 1165 -16.49 22.32 51.96
N ASP A 1166 -16.88 21.43 51.05
CA ASP A 1166 -15.97 20.83 50.10
C ASP A 1166 -15.23 21.92 49.30
N ARG A 1167 -13.99 21.59 48.95
CA ARG A 1167 -13.18 22.43 48.07
C ARG A 1167 -13.63 22.22 46.64
N VAL A 1168 -13.42 23.24 45.82
CA VAL A 1168 -13.59 23.09 44.36
C VAL A 1168 -12.78 21.88 43.87
N ARG A 1169 -13.33 21.14 42.90
CA ARG A 1169 -12.73 19.96 42.25
C ARG A 1169 -12.83 20.07 40.72
N ASP A 1170 -12.11 19.20 40.01
CA ASP A 1170 -12.18 19.06 38.55
C ASP A 1170 -11.92 20.37 37.80
N VAL A 1171 -12.72 20.68 36.76
CA VAL A 1171 -12.57 21.86 35.90
C VAL A 1171 -12.58 23.16 36.71
N ALA A 1172 -13.33 23.24 37.81
CA ALA A 1172 -13.39 24.44 38.65
C ALA A 1172 -12.05 24.73 39.35
N VAL A 1173 -11.26 23.71 39.70
CA VAL A 1173 -9.90 23.90 40.22
C VAL A 1173 -8.97 24.37 39.12
N LEU A 1174 -9.06 23.74 37.94
CA LEU A 1174 -8.21 24.09 36.81
C LEU A 1174 -8.44 25.55 36.39
N GLN A 1175 -9.71 25.94 36.23
CA GLN A 1175 -10.08 27.31 35.87
C GLN A 1175 -9.62 28.31 36.94
N PHE A 1176 -9.75 27.97 38.22
CA PHE A 1176 -9.24 28.81 39.30
C PHE A 1176 -7.72 29.03 39.20
N VAL A 1177 -6.94 27.99 38.86
CA VAL A 1177 -5.49 28.12 38.67
C VAL A 1177 -5.18 29.00 37.46
N ALA A 1178 -5.86 28.79 36.33
CA ALA A 1178 -5.67 29.63 35.15
C ALA A 1178 -6.01 31.10 35.40
N ASP A 1179 -7.16 31.37 36.01
CA ASP A 1179 -7.59 32.71 36.38
C ASP A 1179 -6.63 33.39 37.37
N LEU A 1180 -6.08 32.62 38.31
CA LEU A 1180 -5.04 33.11 39.22
C LEU A 1180 -3.81 33.58 38.44
N LEU A 1181 -3.31 32.78 37.48
CA LEU A 1181 -2.14 33.14 36.67
C LEU A 1181 -2.41 34.39 35.82
N LEU A 1182 -3.56 34.43 35.14
CA LEU A 1182 -3.98 35.56 34.31
C LEU A 1182 -4.18 36.85 35.13
N ALA A 1183 -4.77 36.74 36.32
CA ALA A 1183 -5.00 37.87 37.19
C ALA A 1183 -3.69 38.47 37.73
N LEU A 1184 -2.62 37.68 37.89
CA LEU A 1184 -1.30 38.20 38.24
C LEU A 1184 -0.74 39.12 37.14
N ASP A 1185 -1.04 38.83 35.88
CA ASP A 1185 -0.71 39.69 34.74
C ASP A 1185 -1.69 40.85 34.56
N GLY A 1186 -2.83 40.83 35.24
CA GLY A 1186 -3.88 41.85 35.11
C GLY A 1186 -4.76 41.65 33.88
N LYS A 1187 -4.73 40.44 33.32
CA LYS A 1187 -5.69 39.99 32.32
C LYS A 1187 -7.03 39.69 33.01
N PRO A 1188 -8.17 39.85 32.31
CA PRO A 1188 -9.48 39.52 32.87
C PRO A 1188 -9.58 38.01 33.17
N GLN A 1189 -10.37 37.66 34.20
CA GLN A 1189 -10.73 36.27 34.49
C GLN A 1189 -11.53 35.68 33.31
N GLY A 1190 -11.34 34.40 33.01
CA GLY A 1190 -12.02 33.71 31.91
C GLY A 1190 -11.47 34.00 30.50
N LEU A 1191 -10.32 34.69 30.38
CA LEU A 1191 -9.68 34.91 29.07
C LEU A 1191 -9.16 33.59 28.44
N VAL A 1192 -8.79 32.62 29.27
CA VAL A 1192 -8.53 31.23 28.84
C VAL A 1192 -9.65 30.37 29.39
N ASP A 1193 -10.44 29.80 28.49
CA ASP A 1193 -11.51 28.88 28.83
C ASP A 1193 -10.99 27.43 28.85
N LEU A 1194 -10.94 26.86 30.05
CA LEU A 1194 -10.56 25.47 30.25
C LEU A 1194 -11.75 24.52 30.15
N SER A 1195 -12.97 25.01 29.95
CA SER A 1195 -14.09 24.14 29.61
C SER A 1195 -13.88 23.54 28.23
N VAL A 1196 -14.34 22.30 28.08
CA VAL A 1196 -14.27 21.50 26.86
C VAL A 1196 -15.65 20.89 26.71
N ALA A 1197 -16.19 20.93 25.49
CA ALA A 1197 -17.45 20.27 25.20
C ALA A 1197 -17.28 18.76 25.40
N THR A 1198 -18.14 18.18 26.22
CA THR A 1198 -18.23 16.74 26.50
C THR A 1198 -19.64 16.24 26.22
N GLU A 1199 -19.84 14.93 26.22
CA GLU A 1199 -21.15 14.27 26.09
C GLU A 1199 -22.23 14.81 27.07
N ALA A 1200 -21.83 15.39 28.20
CA ALA A 1200 -22.73 15.95 29.22
C ALA A 1200 -23.13 17.41 28.97
N THR A 1201 -22.63 18.03 27.90
CA THR A 1201 -22.96 19.41 27.52
C THR A 1201 -24.24 19.39 26.70
N PRO A 1202 -25.36 20.01 27.15
CA PRO A 1202 -26.56 20.07 26.32
C PRO A 1202 -26.26 20.87 25.05
N VAL A 1203 -26.66 20.31 23.90
CA VAL A 1203 -26.64 20.98 22.58
C VAL A 1203 -27.48 22.25 22.61
#